data_AF-A0A7Z8PD79-F1
#
_entry.id   AF-A0A7Z8PD79-F1
#
_cell.length_a   1.000
_cell.length_b   1.000
_cell.length_c   1.000
_cell.angle_alpha   90.00
_cell.angle_beta   90.00
_cell.angle_gamma   90.00
#
_symmetry.space_group_name_H-M   'P 1'
#
loop_
_entity.id
_entity.type
_entity.pdbx_description
1 polymer ?
#
loop_
_entity_poly.entity_id
_entity_poly.type
_entity_poly.pdbx_seq_one_letter_code
_entity_poly.pdbx_strand_id
1 'polypeptide(L)'
;MHIISRFTVIFLALASVLTLMAIKNKVLVGEQEFFALLRVEAVDGVVPAGPVEVSLNDLGGREVNATENELQRLRSLLTREADPNLPRVHFDPDSLTINPVTQRMNFALTRDASLVDLRQVVVAHPYRRRNEPLPLWYAPLGIDLRGGVEFRLALYDDDGARVAADEDTVVILRNRLDARGLSEPQVSRLSNGDVQVVIPGGTQADAARTRRVLQTAGRLEFREVLAVFGDGGPREPGHKVIEVEPGVYRLSETEYMGFTDVLYPAKPPFRGERPRRFYRLAPPGLTGQDVSTAYPTTQDGRRAVGMTFTTAGAAKNNRFTTSIHSRGEFGNGTGTGRMAISLDGVVESSPVIINPSSVSSVVTGNFTQDEIENLVTVLKAGSLAVTPQVLAERVVGASLGAETVTKATWSMISAMILVLLVMGFYYQRMGIVAVTSLVCATGLVFGVLVVFGATLTLPGIAGLVLTVGMAVDANILIFERIREELKNDSDLPSSIEAGYGRALSAIIDANVTTFLTALILYVIGTGPIQGFGLTLMIGIATSMFSAVYVGRTITLLLYRKRQSAHVPDYVGEINLPYVRWRFAAFGLSGLMIIAGFLEFFVWTNPDQNFDIDFTGGNMIQVTFVEEMDQAAVTAGLQRAADAGLQHLYPGAVQMQPYFQGFGAGGGSRQWMFKARDDEASVLERELSDLETEVARLLRRSNSLRTQSEPDEAAAVRIDRERQELMPRVRELQDRIAGQTDILAAQLRDQAFPGLIAEPGSQIRSLEMVENTLRFEVGIIDPAPSDALVRIGEALLAEPQIREAEAQAGENAILMTLRFNQLPGVSADFDLDEPAAHRVRALLAEAGFEGDRLNGHAIAAFRAYSQFNVAAAAERIRTERPFPSQEHFSGLVASQMKIQAALALAVALLGILLYVAARFEFRYGVGAVTALFHDIPITIGLLVFLGVRIDLTVVAALLTIIGYSLNDTIVVFDRIREVRKLNPELTMAQVIDKAIAQTMSRTVMTTLTTLSVVVILFVFGGDGVRAFSLTLIIGLILGTYSSIFIASPVLLFLDRPAKPGETPEGEDEMPVYGPGAELEPR
;
A
#
# COMPACT_ATOMS: atom_id res chain seq x y z
N MET A 1 20.13 -27.01 -35.54
CA MET A 1 19.68 -25.60 -35.70
C MET A 1 18.50 -25.25 -34.78
N HIS A 2 17.38 -25.99 -34.79
CA HIS A 2 16.19 -25.64 -34.00
C HIS A 2 16.36 -25.56 -32.46
N ILE A 3 17.27 -26.35 -31.86
CA ILE A 3 17.55 -26.24 -30.41
C ILE A 3 18.29 -24.93 -30.09
N ILE A 4 19.24 -24.54 -30.94
CA ILE A 4 20.06 -23.32 -30.76
C ILE A 4 19.16 -22.09 -30.84
N SER A 5 18.26 -22.02 -31.84
CA SER A 5 17.33 -20.89 -31.95
C SER A 5 16.40 -20.76 -30.75
N ARG A 6 15.96 -21.88 -30.15
CA ARG A 6 15.16 -21.85 -28.91
C ARG A 6 15.96 -21.35 -27.71
N PHE A 7 17.22 -21.80 -27.56
CA PHE A 7 18.10 -21.24 -26.53
C PHE A 7 18.33 -19.74 -26.72
N THR A 8 18.46 -19.26 -27.96
CA THR A 8 18.57 -17.82 -28.24
C THR A 8 17.35 -17.06 -27.75
N VAL A 9 16.13 -17.55 -27.99
CA VAL A 9 14.90 -16.88 -27.53
C VAL A 9 14.78 -16.90 -26.01
N ILE A 10 15.08 -18.03 -25.36
CA ILE A 10 15.09 -18.13 -23.88
C ILE A 10 16.11 -17.15 -23.30
N PHE A 11 17.32 -17.13 -23.85
CA PHE A 11 18.38 -16.23 -23.44
C PHE A 11 17.96 -14.77 -23.63
N LEU A 12 17.40 -14.41 -24.79
CA LEU A 12 16.92 -13.05 -25.05
C LEU A 12 15.81 -12.63 -24.07
N ALA A 13 14.86 -13.51 -23.76
CA ALA A 13 13.80 -13.22 -22.80
C ALA A 13 14.38 -12.95 -21.40
N LEU A 14 15.23 -13.85 -20.90
CA LEU A 14 15.87 -13.70 -19.57
C LEU A 14 16.80 -12.49 -19.51
N ALA A 15 17.62 -12.30 -20.55
CA ALA A 15 18.52 -11.15 -20.65
C ALA A 15 17.74 -9.83 -20.73
N SER A 16 16.59 -9.80 -21.42
CA SER A 16 15.74 -8.60 -21.49
C SER A 16 15.18 -8.25 -20.12
N VAL A 17 14.65 -9.24 -19.39
CA VAL A 17 14.16 -9.02 -18.01
C VAL A 17 15.28 -8.55 -17.10
N LEU A 18 16.44 -9.23 -17.08
CA LEU A 18 17.59 -8.82 -16.27
C LEU A 18 18.10 -7.42 -16.64
N THR A 19 18.11 -7.08 -17.93
CA THR A 19 18.50 -5.75 -18.40
C THR A 19 17.51 -4.69 -17.94
N LEU A 20 16.20 -4.95 -18.06
CA LEU A 20 15.16 -4.04 -17.59
C LEU A 20 15.18 -3.88 -16.07
N MET A 21 15.45 -4.95 -15.32
CA MET A 21 15.67 -4.88 -13.86
C MET A 21 16.88 -4.03 -13.52
N ALA A 22 18.00 -4.22 -14.23
CA ALA A 22 19.20 -3.42 -14.04
C ALA A 22 18.96 -1.95 -14.40
N ILE A 23 18.29 -1.67 -15.52
CA ILE A 23 17.87 -0.31 -15.89
C ILE A 23 17.03 0.28 -14.77
N LYS A 24 16.03 -0.44 -14.26
CA LYS A 24 15.17 0.08 -13.21
C LYS A 24 15.92 0.35 -11.90
N ASN A 25 16.55 -0.66 -11.34
CA ASN A 25 17.09 -0.62 -9.98
C ASN A 25 18.50 -0.04 -9.91
N LYS A 26 19.22 0.04 -11.03
CA LYS A 26 20.57 0.63 -11.08
C LYS A 26 20.66 1.94 -11.86
N VAL A 27 19.78 2.18 -12.84
CA VAL A 27 19.85 3.38 -13.71
C VAL A 27 18.73 4.38 -13.41
N LEU A 28 17.48 3.92 -13.26
CA LEU A 28 16.28 4.74 -13.05
C LEU A 28 16.00 5.02 -11.57
N VAL A 29 17.02 4.98 -10.72
CA VAL A 29 16.84 5.07 -9.26
C VAL A 29 16.37 6.46 -8.81
N GLY A 30 16.28 7.43 -9.73
CA GLY A 30 15.89 8.80 -9.42
C GLY A 30 17.00 9.56 -8.69
N GLU A 31 16.74 10.83 -8.42
CA GLU A 31 17.59 11.68 -7.60
C GLU A 31 16.85 11.98 -6.30
N GLN A 32 17.52 11.84 -5.17
CA GLN A 32 17.05 12.36 -3.90
C GLN A 32 17.55 13.79 -3.76
N GLU A 33 16.62 14.65 -3.37
CA GLU A 33 16.93 16.03 -3.01
C GLU A 33 17.22 16.10 -1.51
N PHE A 34 18.31 16.76 -1.17
CA PHE A 34 18.69 17.11 0.18
C PHE A 34 18.63 18.62 0.32
N PHE A 35 18.31 19.08 1.51
CA PHE A 35 18.43 20.48 1.86
C PHE A 35 19.57 20.68 2.85
N ALA A 36 20.31 21.77 2.67
CA ALA A 36 21.38 22.13 3.57
C ALA A 36 20.83 22.86 4.79
N LEU A 37 21.40 22.61 5.97
CA LEU A 37 21.17 23.39 7.17
C LEU A 37 22.48 24.06 7.57
N LEU A 38 22.40 25.37 7.76
CA LEU A 38 23.54 26.20 8.17
C LEU A 38 23.65 26.20 9.69
N ARG A 39 24.76 25.67 10.22
CA ARG A 39 25.07 25.65 11.65
C ARG A 39 26.07 26.76 11.97
N VAL A 40 25.54 27.95 12.21
CA VAL A 40 26.30 29.16 12.54
C VAL A 40 25.61 29.95 13.64
N GLU A 41 26.42 30.56 14.51
CA GLU A 41 25.92 31.57 15.44
C GLU A 41 25.92 32.92 14.72
N ALA A 42 24.75 33.57 14.69
CA ALA A 42 24.58 34.90 14.10
C ALA A 42 24.18 35.90 15.20
N VAL A 43 24.84 37.05 15.22
CA VAL A 43 24.51 38.17 16.12
C VAL A 43 23.90 39.28 15.27
N ASP A 44 22.68 39.70 15.60
CA ASP A 44 21.91 40.71 14.84
C ASP A 44 21.81 40.44 13.33
N GLY A 45 21.73 39.16 12.94
CA GLY A 45 21.59 38.74 11.54
C GLY A 45 22.91 38.72 10.75
N VAL A 46 24.03 38.96 11.41
CA VAL A 46 25.38 38.89 10.84
C VAL A 46 26.10 37.65 11.37
N VAL A 47 26.67 36.88 10.45
CA VAL A 47 27.56 35.74 10.75
C VAL A 47 28.99 36.27 10.75
N PRO A 48 29.71 36.21 11.88
CA PRO A 48 31.08 36.70 11.96
C PRO A 48 32.03 35.85 11.10
N ALA A 49 33.15 36.44 10.68
CA ALA A 49 34.22 35.70 10.02
C ALA A 49 34.69 34.51 10.88
N GLY A 50 34.79 33.33 10.27
CA GLY A 50 35.05 32.10 11.01
C GLY A 50 34.52 30.84 10.31
N PRO A 51 34.65 29.68 10.96
CA PRO A 51 34.20 28.41 10.41
C PRO A 51 32.67 28.33 10.36
N VAL A 52 32.17 27.82 9.25
CA VAL A 52 30.77 27.57 8.93
C VAL A 52 30.62 26.09 8.64
N GLU A 53 29.73 25.43 9.39
CA GLU A 53 29.40 24.04 9.18
C GLU A 53 28.02 23.94 8.52
N VAL A 54 27.90 23.06 7.52
CA VAL A 54 26.70 22.82 6.74
C VAL A 54 26.39 21.34 6.81
N SER A 55 25.24 21.00 7.40
CA SER A 55 24.71 19.64 7.37
C SER A 55 23.74 19.48 6.21
N LEU A 56 23.63 18.29 5.65
CA LEU A 56 22.61 17.96 4.65
C LEU A 56 21.54 17.13 5.33
N ASN A 57 20.28 17.39 5.00
CA ASN A 57 19.15 16.61 5.48
C ASN A 57 18.36 16.08 4.29
N ASP A 58 17.90 14.83 4.38
CA ASP A 58 16.93 14.28 3.43
C ASP A 58 15.56 14.95 3.59
N LEU A 59 14.64 14.67 2.67
CA LEU A 59 13.28 15.23 2.69
C LEU A 59 12.51 14.89 3.98
N GLY A 60 12.90 13.83 4.70
CA GLY A 60 12.36 13.45 6.00
C GLY A 60 13.02 14.17 7.19
N GLY A 61 13.93 15.10 6.95
CA GLY A 61 14.61 15.89 7.98
C GLY A 61 15.72 15.14 8.70
N ARG A 62 16.07 13.92 8.28
CA ARG A 62 17.20 13.17 8.84
C ARG A 62 18.50 13.71 8.25
N GLU A 63 19.50 13.89 9.11
CA GLU A 63 20.82 14.35 8.70
C GLU A 63 21.54 13.24 7.91
N VAL A 64 22.11 13.59 6.75
CA VAL A 64 22.76 12.67 5.82
C VAL A 64 24.20 13.10 5.60
N ASN A 65 25.10 12.11 5.57
CA ASN A 65 26.51 12.32 5.29
C ASN A 65 26.71 13.03 3.95
N ALA A 66 27.45 14.14 3.97
CA ALA A 66 27.87 14.85 2.75
C ALA A 66 28.95 14.05 2.01
N THR A 67 28.88 14.09 0.69
CA THR A 67 29.88 13.52 -0.21
C THR A 67 30.58 14.63 -0.98
N GLU A 68 31.66 14.26 -1.66
CA GLU A 68 32.44 15.19 -2.49
C GLU A 68 31.59 15.89 -3.56
N ASN A 69 30.54 15.24 -4.06
CA ASN A 69 29.62 15.83 -5.04
C ASN A 69 28.84 17.01 -4.45
N GLU A 70 28.34 16.87 -3.21
CA GLU A 70 27.65 17.98 -2.55
C GLU A 70 28.62 19.08 -2.11
N LEU A 71 29.86 18.72 -1.72
CA LEU A 71 30.90 19.69 -1.43
C LEU A 71 31.25 20.54 -2.67
N GLN A 72 31.36 19.91 -3.85
CA GLN A 72 31.54 20.61 -5.12
C GLN A 72 30.33 21.47 -5.49
N ARG A 73 29.12 20.99 -5.22
CA ARG A 73 27.90 21.78 -5.42
C ARG A 73 27.91 23.02 -4.53
N LEU A 74 28.22 22.88 -3.24
CA LEU A 74 28.38 24.00 -2.31
C LEU A 74 29.45 24.98 -2.81
N ARG A 75 30.59 24.47 -3.29
CA ARG A 75 31.65 25.30 -3.90
C ARG A 75 31.09 26.14 -5.05
N SER A 76 30.38 25.52 -5.99
CA SER A 76 29.82 26.19 -7.16
C SER A 76 28.74 27.23 -6.80
N LEU A 77 28.01 27.01 -5.71
CA LEU A 77 27.04 27.97 -5.18
C LEU A 77 27.78 29.17 -4.56
N LEU A 78 28.77 28.92 -3.70
CA LEU A 78 29.59 29.95 -3.04
C LEU A 78 30.41 30.79 -4.04
N THR A 79 30.90 30.19 -5.12
CA THR A 79 31.63 30.91 -6.20
C THR A 79 30.71 31.55 -7.24
N ARG A 80 29.38 31.37 -7.14
CA ARG A 80 28.36 31.82 -8.12
C ARG A 80 28.51 31.22 -9.52
N GLU A 81 29.22 30.10 -9.64
CA GLU A 81 29.30 29.33 -10.89
C GLU A 81 27.98 28.63 -11.21
N ALA A 82 27.26 28.15 -10.18
CA ALA A 82 25.98 27.46 -10.35
C ALA A 82 24.82 28.41 -10.70
N ASP A 83 24.80 29.60 -10.09
CA ASP A 83 23.85 30.66 -10.44
C ASP A 83 24.54 32.03 -10.30
N PRO A 84 24.74 32.76 -11.42
CA PRO A 84 25.33 34.08 -11.41
C PRO A 84 24.54 35.11 -10.60
N ASN A 85 23.26 34.90 -10.29
CA ASN A 85 22.43 35.85 -9.56
C ASN A 85 22.56 35.76 -8.04
N LEU A 86 23.32 34.79 -7.53
CA LEU A 86 23.51 34.58 -6.09
C LEU A 86 24.27 35.73 -5.41
N PRO A 87 23.96 36.04 -4.12
CA PRO A 87 24.73 36.98 -3.31
C PRO A 87 26.22 36.61 -3.21
N ARG A 88 27.11 37.60 -3.07
CA ARG A 88 28.56 37.32 -2.89
C ARG A 88 28.90 36.99 -1.44
N VAL A 89 29.13 35.72 -1.17
CA VAL A 89 29.72 35.26 0.09
C VAL A 89 31.25 35.25 -0.05
N HIS A 90 31.97 35.84 0.90
CA HIS A 90 33.43 35.86 0.89
C HIS A 90 33.94 34.79 1.84
N PHE A 91 34.56 33.77 1.27
CA PHE A 91 35.02 32.58 1.97
C PHE A 91 36.43 32.21 1.51
N ASP A 92 37.10 31.37 2.28
CA ASP A 92 38.40 30.78 1.94
C ASP A 92 38.16 29.48 1.13
N PRO A 93 38.51 29.43 -0.17
CA PRO A 93 38.30 28.24 -0.99
C PRO A 93 39.05 26.99 -0.50
N ASP A 94 40.18 27.16 0.18
CA ASP A 94 41.01 26.05 0.65
C ASP A 94 40.47 25.45 1.96
N SER A 95 39.55 26.15 2.62
CA SER A 95 38.86 25.67 3.82
C SER A 95 37.68 24.73 3.53
N LEU A 96 37.28 24.60 2.25
CA LEU A 96 36.13 23.79 1.85
C LEU A 96 36.44 22.29 1.97
N THR A 97 35.92 21.63 3.00
CA THR A 97 36.24 20.24 3.33
C THR A 97 35.03 19.49 3.88
N ILE A 98 35.04 18.16 3.83
CA ILE A 98 34.10 17.34 4.59
C ILE A 98 34.76 16.95 5.90
N ASN A 99 34.09 17.22 7.02
CA ASN A 99 34.56 16.81 8.33
C ASN A 99 34.60 15.27 8.39
N PRO A 100 35.76 14.64 8.66
CA PRO A 100 35.89 13.19 8.65
C PRO A 100 35.07 12.50 9.74
N VAL A 101 34.71 13.22 10.80
CA VAL A 101 33.93 12.71 11.95
C VAL A 101 32.44 12.97 11.78
N THR A 102 32.04 14.21 11.49
CA THR A 102 30.61 14.58 11.39
C THR A 102 30.03 14.34 10.00
N GLN A 103 30.87 14.10 8.99
CA GLN A 103 30.48 13.99 7.57
C GLN A 103 29.69 15.21 7.07
N ARG A 104 29.90 16.39 7.69
CA ARG A 104 29.33 17.68 7.29
C ARG A 104 30.30 18.46 6.40
N MET A 105 29.77 19.36 5.59
CA MET A 105 30.60 20.26 4.79
C MET A 105 31.01 21.47 5.63
N ASN A 106 32.29 21.83 5.58
CA ASN A 106 32.86 22.96 6.30
C ASN A 106 33.47 23.95 5.33
N PHE A 107 33.38 25.24 5.64
CA PHE A 107 34.17 26.31 5.00
C PHE A 107 34.35 27.47 5.97
N ALA A 108 35.29 28.36 5.72
CA ALA A 108 35.57 29.52 6.56
C ALA A 108 35.22 30.81 5.82
N LEU A 109 34.45 31.68 6.47
CA LEU A 109 34.19 33.05 6.01
C LEU A 109 35.43 33.92 6.24
N THR A 110 35.85 34.66 5.21
CA THR A 110 37.01 35.59 5.31
C THR A 110 36.63 36.96 5.86
N ARG A 111 35.34 37.26 5.92
CA ARG A 111 34.75 38.47 6.52
C ARG A 111 33.30 38.19 6.92
N ASP A 112 32.74 39.07 7.74
CA ASP A 112 31.35 38.97 8.17
C ASP A 112 30.38 38.90 6.98
N ALA A 113 29.37 38.03 7.10
CA ALA A 113 28.38 37.79 6.07
C ALA A 113 26.97 37.96 6.62
N SER A 114 26.06 38.52 5.81
CA SER A 114 24.64 38.52 6.11
C SER A 114 24.14 37.06 6.20
N LEU A 115 23.48 36.71 7.30
CA LEU A 115 22.89 35.38 7.48
C LEU A 115 21.88 35.07 6.36
N VAL A 116 21.15 36.08 5.89
CA VAL A 116 20.16 35.94 4.80
C VAL A 116 20.86 35.59 3.49
N ASP A 117 21.92 36.31 3.15
CA ASP A 117 22.69 36.09 1.92
C ASP A 117 23.37 34.71 1.95
N LEU A 118 23.95 34.37 3.10
CA LEU A 118 24.63 33.09 3.31
C LEU A 118 23.66 31.91 3.17
N ARG A 119 22.45 32.02 3.73
CA ARG A 119 21.42 30.99 3.58
C ARG A 119 20.85 30.95 2.16
N GLN A 120 20.72 32.09 1.49
CA GLN A 120 20.27 32.11 0.11
C GLN A 120 21.23 31.34 -0.82
N VAL A 121 22.53 31.46 -0.56
CA VAL A 121 23.56 30.74 -1.33
C VAL A 121 23.60 29.26 -0.94
N VAL A 122 23.58 28.94 0.35
CA VAL A 122 23.85 27.58 0.85
C VAL A 122 22.61 26.72 0.97
N VAL A 123 21.46 27.28 1.38
CA VAL A 123 20.24 26.55 1.76
C VAL A 123 19.13 26.63 0.71
N ALA A 124 19.03 27.74 -0.04
CA ALA A 124 17.92 27.94 -0.99
C ALA A 124 17.91 26.94 -2.17
N HIS A 125 19.04 26.28 -2.42
CA HIS A 125 19.21 25.43 -3.58
C HIS A 125 19.22 23.96 -3.15
N PRO A 126 18.43 23.10 -3.80
CA PRO A 126 18.45 21.68 -3.51
C PRO A 126 19.81 21.08 -3.89
N TYR A 127 20.32 20.24 -3.02
CA TYR A 127 21.44 19.36 -3.32
C TYR A 127 20.85 18.07 -3.85
N ARG A 128 21.24 17.64 -5.05
CA ARG A 128 20.73 16.40 -5.64
C ARG A 128 21.81 15.35 -5.60
N ARG A 129 21.48 14.19 -5.04
CA ARG A 129 22.28 12.97 -5.17
C ARG A 129 21.47 11.98 -5.97
N ARG A 130 22.12 11.29 -6.91
CA ARG A 130 21.50 10.08 -7.47
C ARG A 130 21.29 9.08 -6.35
N ASN A 131 20.09 8.52 -6.29
CA ASN A 131 19.79 7.48 -5.33
C ASN A 131 20.76 6.31 -5.50
N GLU A 132 21.10 5.71 -4.38
CA GLU A 132 22.00 4.57 -4.40
C GLU A 132 21.39 3.44 -5.22
N PRO A 133 22.17 2.82 -6.12
CA PRO A 133 21.69 1.72 -6.95
C PRO A 133 21.09 0.59 -6.11
N LEU A 134 19.77 0.47 -6.13
CA LEU A 134 19.02 -0.56 -5.43
C LEU A 134 19.52 -1.96 -5.83
N PRO A 135 19.44 -2.96 -4.94
CA PRO A 135 19.73 -4.36 -5.30
C PRO A 135 18.98 -4.77 -6.58
N LEU A 136 19.60 -5.59 -7.42
CA LEU A 136 19.00 -5.97 -8.72
C LEU A 136 17.58 -6.53 -8.55
N TRP A 137 17.36 -7.31 -7.50
CA TRP A 137 16.08 -7.97 -7.16
C TRP A 137 15.20 -7.16 -6.19
N TYR A 138 15.50 -5.89 -5.97
CA TYR A 138 14.69 -5.05 -5.09
C TYR A 138 13.28 -4.86 -5.66
N ALA A 139 12.27 -5.18 -4.85
CA ALA A 139 10.87 -4.89 -5.11
C ALA A 139 10.31 -4.07 -3.93
N PRO A 140 9.48 -3.04 -4.19
CA PRO A 140 8.86 -2.27 -3.11
C PRO A 140 7.95 -3.17 -2.27
N LEU A 141 8.01 -3.02 -0.95
CA LEU A 141 7.18 -3.78 0.00
C LEU A 141 5.99 -2.93 0.46
N GLY A 142 4.82 -3.54 0.58
CA GLY A 142 3.62 -2.91 1.14
C GLY A 142 3.73 -2.69 2.65
N ILE A 143 2.80 -1.94 3.22
CA ILE A 143 2.83 -1.59 4.65
C ILE A 143 2.71 -2.82 5.55
N ASP A 144 1.99 -3.84 5.10
CA ASP A 144 1.82 -5.15 5.74
C ASP A 144 3.15 -5.90 5.93
N LEU A 145 4.17 -5.55 5.14
CA LEU A 145 5.47 -6.20 5.10
C LEU A 145 6.59 -5.30 5.64
N ARG A 146 6.44 -3.97 5.51
CA ARG A 146 7.45 -2.98 5.92
C ARG A 146 7.12 -2.29 7.25
N GLY A 147 5.84 -2.25 7.62
CA GLY A 147 5.32 -1.41 8.69
C GLY A 147 5.33 0.09 8.36
N GLY A 148 4.45 0.83 9.03
CA GLY A 148 4.23 2.26 8.92
C GLY A 148 2.75 2.60 8.93
N VAL A 149 2.39 3.74 8.32
CA VAL A 149 1.01 4.23 8.24
C VAL A 149 0.53 4.22 6.80
N GLU A 150 -0.72 3.79 6.58
CA GLU A 150 -1.41 3.86 5.30
C GLU A 150 -2.78 4.54 5.48
N PHE A 151 -3.09 5.49 4.59
CA PHE A 151 -4.42 6.05 4.41
C PHE A 151 -4.93 5.72 3.02
N ARG A 152 -6.22 5.39 2.93
CA ARG A 152 -6.96 5.38 1.67
C ARG A 152 -7.95 6.54 1.67
N LEU A 153 -7.94 7.32 0.60
CA LEU A 153 -8.75 8.52 0.45
C LEU A 153 -9.65 8.39 -0.78
N ALA A 154 -10.94 8.67 -0.62
CA ALA A 154 -11.79 9.03 -1.75
C ALA A 154 -11.81 10.53 -1.92
N LEU A 155 -11.92 10.97 -3.17
CA LEU A 155 -12.05 12.38 -3.51
C LEU A 155 -13.50 12.66 -3.89
N TYR A 156 -14.04 13.74 -3.37
CA TYR A 156 -15.38 14.21 -3.68
C TYR A 156 -15.30 15.61 -4.25
N ASP A 157 -15.96 15.87 -5.37
CA ASP A 157 -16.11 17.22 -5.89
C ASP A 157 -17.05 18.07 -5.02
N ASP A 158 -17.15 19.34 -5.38
CA ASP A 158 -18.09 20.28 -4.76
C ASP A 158 -19.56 19.81 -4.80
N ASP A 159 -19.93 18.98 -5.77
CA ASP A 159 -21.29 18.42 -5.92
C ASP A 159 -21.54 17.23 -4.98
N GLY A 160 -20.51 16.78 -4.25
CA GLY A 160 -20.54 15.59 -3.40
C GLY A 160 -20.47 14.30 -4.22
N ALA A 161 -20.13 14.37 -5.51
CA ALA A 161 -19.91 13.21 -6.34
C ALA A 161 -18.46 12.74 -6.16
N ARG A 162 -18.28 11.42 -6.08
CA ARG A 162 -16.96 10.82 -6.02
C ARG A 162 -16.25 10.98 -7.35
N VAL A 163 -15.02 11.49 -7.34
CA VAL A 163 -14.21 11.74 -8.53
C VAL A 163 -12.90 10.96 -8.44
N ALA A 164 -12.39 10.52 -9.58
CA ALA A 164 -11.08 9.90 -9.64
C ALA A 164 -9.97 10.96 -9.54
N ALA A 165 -8.92 10.65 -8.79
CA ALA A 165 -7.74 11.49 -8.64
C ALA A 165 -7.03 11.70 -9.99
N ASP A 166 -6.70 12.94 -10.33
CA ASP A 166 -5.75 13.25 -11.40
C ASP A 166 -4.31 13.34 -10.86
N GLU A 167 -3.33 13.48 -11.76
CA GLU A 167 -1.92 13.60 -11.36
C GLU A 167 -1.68 14.88 -10.54
N ASP A 168 -2.37 15.97 -10.86
CA ASP A 168 -2.26 17.25 -10.15
C ASP A 168 -2.70 17.10 -8.68
N THR A 169 -3.82 16.42 -8.41
CA THR A 169 -4.30 16.16 -7.04
C THR A 169 -3.30 15.34 -6.23
N VAL A 170 -2.71 14.32 -6.83
CA VAL A 170 -1.69 13.48 -6.17
C VAL A 170 -0.46 14.32 -5.80
N VAL A 171 0.03 15.17 -6.71
CA VAL A 171 1.16 16.08 -6.46
C VAL A 171 0.82 17.08 -5.35
N ILE A 172 -0.40 17.61 -5.33
CA ILE A 172 -0.86 18.53 -4.30
C ILE A 172 -0.88 17.86 -2.92
N LEU A 173 -1.52 16.69 -2.80
CA LEU A 173 -1.57 15.95 -1.53
C LEU A 173 -0.15 15.62 -1.04
N ARG A 174 0.75 15.23 -1.94
CA ARG A 174 2.16 15.02 -1.61
C ARG A 174 2.82 16.29 -1.07
N ASN A 175 2.71 17.41 -1.78
CA ASN A 175 3.30 18.68 -1.37
C ASN A 175 2.76 19.17 -0.01
N ARG A 176 1.48 18.91 0.29
CA ARG A 176 0.85 19.26 1.58
C ARG A 176 1.43 18.45 2.73
N LEU A 177 1.66 17.16 2.51
CA LEU A 177 2.29 16.30 3.50
C LEU A 177 3.77 16.66 3.69
N ASP A 178 4.49 16.94 2.60
CA ASP A 178 5.89 17.35 2.62
C ASP A 178 6.10 18.70 3.35
N ALA A 179 5.21 19.67 3.13
CA ALA A 179 5.28 21.00 3.77
C ALA A 179 5.15 20.95 5.29
N ARG A 180 4.57 19.87 5.82
CA ARG A 180 4.35 19.65 7.26
C ARG A 180 5.48 18.83 7.91
N GLY A 181 6.56 18.55 7.17
CA GLY A 181 7.77 17.91 7.70
C GLY A 181 7.61 16.42 8.02
N LEU A 182 6.63 15.75 7.40
CA LEU A 182 6.43 14.31 7.55
C LEU A 182 7.44 13.53 6.71
N SER A 183 7.91 12.39 7.21
CA SER A 183 8.89 11.55 6.53
C SER A 183 8.36 10.97 5.21
N GLU A 184 8.97 11.40 4.08
CA GLU A 184 8.77 10.92 2.69
C GLU A 184 7.46 10.14 2.41
N PRO A 185 6.30 10.82 2.43
CA PRO A 185 5.02 10.22 2.12
C PRO A 185 4.96 9.77 0.65
N GLN A 186 4.59 8.51 0.43
CA GLN A 186 4.29 7.99 -0.90
C GLN A 186 2.81 8.20 -1.17
N VAL A 187 2.50 9.12 -2.08
CA VAL A 187 1.12 9.35 -2.55
C VAL A 187 0.97 8.74 -3.93
N SER A 188 0.02 7.83 -4.09
CA SER A 188 -0.24 7.12 -5.34
C SER A 188 -1.74 7.07 -5.64
N ARG A 189 -2.07 7.01 -6.93
CA ARG A 189 -3.45 6.78 -7.39
C ARG A 189 -3.72 5.29 -7.49
N LEU A 190 -4.85 4.85 -6.95
CA LEU A 190 -5.37 3.48 -7.10
C LEU A 190 -6.19 3.34 -8.40
N SER A 191 -6.35 2.11 -8.91
CA SER A 191 -7.07 1.86 -10.18
C SER A 191 -8.53 2.32 -10.17
N ASN A 192 -9.17 2.25 -9.00
CA ASN A 192 -10.54 2.70 -8.79
C ASN A 192 -10.67 4.24 -8.72
N GLY A 193 -9.56 4.98 -8.83
CA GLY A 193 -9.53 6.44 -8.78
C GLY A 193 -9.26 7.03 -7.39
N ASP A 194 -9.19 6.22 -6.34
CA ASP A 194 -8.85 6.68 -4.99
C ASP A 194 -7.37 7.07 -4.87
N VAL A 195 -7.03 7.77 -3.79
CA VAL A 195 -5.64 8.10 -3.45
C VAL A 195 -5.20 7.23 -2.27
N GLN A 196 -4.03 6.62 -2.39
CA GLN A 196 -3.34 5.95 -1.31
C GLN A 196 -2.19 6.84 -0.83
N VAL A 197 -2.08 7.02 0.48
CA VAL A 197 -0.98 7.72 1.13
C VAL A 197 -0.29 6.75 2.07
N VAL A 198 0.99 6.48 1.85
CA VAL A 198 1.80 5.57 2.66
C VAL A 198 2.95 6.34 3.28
N ILE A 199 3.13 6.20 4.59
CA ILE A 199 4.27 6.73 5.34
C ILE A 199 5.05 5.53 5.88
N PRO A 200 6.09 5.08 5.16
CA PRO A 200 6.85 3.90 5.54
C PRO A 200 7.54 4.11 6.88
N GLY A 201 7.37 3.16 7.81
CA GLY A 201 7.91 3.28 9.18
C GLY A 201 7.25 4.36 10.05
N GLY A 202 6.18 5.01 9.57
CA GLY A 202 5.45 6.03 10.33
C GLY A 202 4.83 5.47 11.61
N THR A 203 4.69 6.35 12.61
CA THR A 203 4.13 6.04 13.92
C THR A 203 2.64 6.41 14.03
N GLN A 204 2.00 6.06 15.15
CA GLN A 204 0.63 6.49 15.42
C GLN A 204 0.50 8.03 15.48
N ALA A 205 1.53 8.73 15.92
CA ALA A 205 1.56 10.19 15.90
C ALA A 205 1.69 10.74 14.47
N ASP A 206 2.46 10.08 13.60
CA ASP A 206 2.47 10.40 12.18
C ASP A 206 1.07 10.23 11.59
N ALA A 207 0.37 9.14 11.91
CA ALA A 207 -1.01 8.93 11.47
C ALA A 207 -1.93 10.09 11.89
N ALA A 208 -1.93 10.48 13.17
CA ALA A 208 -2.75 11.58 13.65
C ALA A 208 -2.41 12.92 12.99
N ARG A 209 -1.12 13.23 12.78
CA ARG A 209 -0.68 14.43 12.05
C ARG A 209 -1.12 14.39 10.59
N THR A 210 -0.86 13.29 9.91
CA THR A 210 -1.20 13.09 8.49
C THR A 210 -2.68 13.18 8.25
N ARG A 211 -3.51 12.53 9.08
CA ARG A 211 -4.97 12.59 8.99
C ARG A 211 -5.48 14.03 8.98
N ARG A 212 -5.01 14.86 9.92
CA ARG A 212 -5.38 16.28 10.01
C ARG A 212 -4.99 17.06 8.75
N VAL A 213 -3.80 16.79 8.19
CA VAL A 213 -3.34 17.42 6.95
C VAL A 213 -4.20 16.98 5.77
N LEU A 214 -4.51 15.69 5.67
CA LEU A 214 -5.32 15.15 4.58
C LEU A 214 -6.75 15.71 4.62
N GLN A 215 -7.40 15.69 5.79
CA GLN A 215 -8.80 16.11 5.98
C GLN A 215 -9.03 17.63 5.94
N THR A 216 -7.97 18.44 6.02
CA THR A 216 -8.12 19.87 5.76
C THR A 216 -8.41 20.04 4.27
N ALA A 217 -9.54 20.64 3.89
CA ALA A 217 -9.76 21.01 2.50
C ALA A 217 -8.72 22.06 2.10
N GLY A 218 -7.90 21.80 1.07
CA GLY A 218 -6.88 22.71 0.56
C GLY A 218 -7.47 24.08 0.21
N ARG A 219 -7.30 25.12 1.03
CA ARG A 219 -7.90 26.46 0.81
C ARG A 219 -6.88 27.43 0.25
N LEU A 220 -6.93 27.67 -1.06
CA LEU A 220 -6.24 28.80 -1.68
C LEU A 220 -7.06 30.08 -1.46
N GLU A 221 -6.45 31.06 -0.79
CA GLU A 221 -7.08 32.33 -0.44
C GLU A 221 -6.15 33.50 -0.74
N PHE A 222 -6.75 34.59 -1.21
CA PHE A 222 -6.09 35.87 -1.40
C PHE A 222 -6.68 36.85 -0.39
N ARG A 223 -5.83 37.35 0.52
CA ARG A 223 -6.24 38.20 1.64
C ARG A 223 -5.44 39.48 1.66
N GLU A 224 -6.06 40.58 2.09
CA GLU A 224 -5.30 41.80 2.36
C GLU A 224 -4.42 41.61 3.60
N VAL A 225 -3.19 42.09 3.55
CA VAL A 225 -2.28 42.06 4.70
C VAL A 225 -2.54 43.27 5.59
N LEU A 226 -3.03 43.04 6.81
CA LEU A 226 -3.35 44.08 7.78
C LEU A 226 -2.18 44.42 8.72
N ALA A 227 -1.30 43.47 8.98
CA ALA A 227 -0.06 43.67 9.74
C ALA A 227 0.94 42.55 9.43
N VAL A 228 2.23 42.85 9.63
CA VAL A 228 3.34 41.88 9.50
C VAL A 228 4.14 41.88 10.79
N PHE A 229 4.39 40.69 11.33
CA PHE A 229 5.16 40.46 12.56
C PHE A 229 6.40 39.62 12.24
N GLY A 230 7.47 39.79 13.03
CA GLY A 230 8.76 39.14 12.77
C GLY A 230 9.65 39.89 11.77
N ASP A 231 10.88 39.40 11.54
CA ASP A 231 12.01 40.12 10.90
C ASP A 231 11.63 41.27 9.95
N GLY A 232 11.85 42.51 10.43
CA GLY A 232 11.68 43.77 9.70
C GLY A 232 10.38 44.54 9.93
N GLY A 233 9.39 44.00 10.65
CA GLY A 233 8.18 44.75 11.06
C GLY A 233 8.37 45.52 12.38
N PRO A 234 7.53 46.54 12.68
CA PRO A 234 7.57 47.20 13.99
C PRO A 234 7.33 46.14 15.08
N ARG A 235 8.38 45.86 15.86
CA ARG A 235 8.27 45.06 17.09
C ARG A 235 7.42 45.88 18.06
N GLU A 236 6.14 45.54 18.22
CA GLU A 236 5.43 46.03 19.40
C GLU A 236 6.12 45.45 20.65
N PRO A 237 6.50 46.27 21.64
CA PRO A 237 7.19 45.78 22.83
C PRO A 237 6.28 44.82 23.62
N GLY A 238 6.65 43.55 23.74
CA GLY A 238 6.10 42.63 24.74
C GLY A 238 5.32 41.41 24.23
N HIS A 239 4.93 41.34 22.96
CA HIS A 239 4.16 40.18 22.44
C HIS A 239 5.07 39.10 21.85
N LYS A 240 4.92 37.85 22.30
CA LYS A 240 5.56 36.68 21.68
C LYS A 240 4.54 35.94 20.82
N VAL A 241 4.96 35.48 19.64
CA VAL A 241 4.14 34.56 18.85
C VAL A 241 4.26 33.18 19.48
N ILE A 242 3.12 32.62 19.90
CA ILE A 242 2.99 31.26 20.44
C ILE A 242 2.24 30.41 19.42
N GLU A 243 2.72 29.19 19.22
CA GLU A 243 2.01 28.16 18.47
C GLU A 243 1.04 27.48 19.43
N VAL A 244 -0.26 27.61 19.16
CA VAL A 244 -1.31 27.11 20.08
C VAL A 244 -1.80 25.74 19.60
N GLU A 245 -1.75 25.51 18.28
CA GLU A 245 -1.99 24.23 17.61
C GLU A 245 -0.99 24.14 16.45
N PRO A 246 -0.66 22.93 15.93
CA PRO A 246 0.28 22.78 14.81
C PRO A 246 -0.09 23.63 13.58
N GLY A 247 0.69 24.69 13.33
CA GLY A 247 0.47 25.66 12.25
C GLY A 247 -0.52 26.79 12.57
N VAL A 248 -1.03 26.89 13.80
CA VAL A 248 -1.89 27.98 14.27
C VAL A 248 -1.13 28.84 15.27
N TYR A 249 -0.84 30.07 14.87
CA TYR A 249 -0.06 31.01 15.65
C TYR A 249 -0.95 32.09 16.24
N ARG A 250 -0.70 32.46 17.50
CA ARG A 250 -1.36 33.59 18.18
C ARG A 250 -0.34 34.45 18.89
N LEU A 251 -0.72 35.66 19.24
CA LEU A 251 0.06 36.49 20.16
C LEU A 251 -0.18 35.99 21.60
N SER A 252 0.87 35.96 22.42
CA SER A 252 0.77 35.63 23.85
C SER A 252 -0.10 36.64 24.58
N GLU A 253 -1.06 36.18 25.39
CA GLU A 253 -1.89 37.06 26.23
C GLU A 253 -1.02 37.83 27.25
N THR A 254 -1.32 39.12 27.43
CA THR A 254 -0.74 39.94 28.50
C THR A 254 -1.84 40.56 29.35
N GLU A 255 -1.49 41.01 30.55
CA GLU A 255 -2.40 41.55 31.57
C GLU A 255 -3.18 42.81 31.11
N TYR A 256 -2.84 43.42 29.96
CA TYR A 256 -3.38 44.71 29.52
C TYR A 256 -4.08 44.72 28.16
N MET A 257 -3.98 43.67 27.33
CA MET A 257 -4.73 43.57 26.06
C MET A 257 -4.99 42.10 25.66
N GLY A 258 -6.25 41.77 25.38
CA GLY A 258 -6.71 40.45 24.95
C GLY A 258 -6.81 40.33 23.43
N PHE A 259 -5.69 40.41 22.71
CA PHE A 259 -5.71 40.12 21.25
C PHE A 259 -5.74 38.61 21.00
N THR A 260 -6.86 38.13 20.48
CA THR A 260 -7.06 36.74 20.04
C THR A 260 -6.79 36.55 18.53
N ASP A 261 -6.09 37.49 17.89
CA ASP A 261 -5.89 37.48 16.44
C ASP A 261 -5.06 36.27 16.00
N VAL A 262 -5.62 35.48 15.07
CA VAL A 262 -4.91 34.36 14.42
C VAL A 262 -3.86 34.92 13.47
N LEU A 263 -2.64 34.45 13.62
CA LEU A 263 -1.50 34.80 12.79
C LEU A 263 -1.23 33.69 11.78
N TYR A 264 -0.97 34.11 10.54
CA TYR A 264 -0.67 33.24 9.42
C TYR A 264 0.84 33.22 9.20
N PRO A 265 1.52 32.06 9.29
CA PRO A 265 2.96 32.00 9.10
C PRO A 265 3.31 32.28 7.63
N ALA A 266 4.39 33.04 7.41
CA ALA A 266 5.07 33.02 6.13
C ALA A 266 5.65 31.63 5.91
N LYS A 267 5.58 31.14 4.67
CA LYS A 267 6.40 30.01 4.27
C LYS A 267 7.86 30.30 4.65
N PRO A 268 8.51 29.42 5.43
CA PRO A 268 9.90 29.63 5.78
C PRO A 268 10.71 29.70 4.48
N PRO A 269 11.72 30.59 4.39
CA PRO A 269 12.54 30.71 3.19
C PRO A 269 13.31 29.43 2.88
N PHE A 270 13.43 28.53 3.86
CA PHE A 270 14.17 27.28 3.79
C PHE A 270 13.39 26.14 4.44
N ARG A 271 13.42 24.96 3.82
CA ARG A 271 12.69 23.76 4.29
C ARG A 271 13.16 23.35 5.69
N GLY A 272 12.23 23.00 6.58
CA GLY A 272 12.54 22.57 7.96
C GLY A 272 12.80 23.69 8.97
N GLU A 273 12.76 24.96 8.56
CA GLU A 273 12.87 26.09 9.49
C GLU A 273 11.51 26.48 10.09
N ARG A 274 11.52 26.95 11.35
CA ARG A 274 10.35 27.60 11.94
C ARG A 274 10.07 28.93 11.20
N PRO A 275 8.80 29.28 10.98
CA PRO A 275 8.44 30.56 10.36
C PRO A 275 8.93 31.72 11.24
N ARG A 276 9.64 32.67 10.63
CA ARG A 276 10.17 33.87 11.29
C ARG A 276 9.32 35.12 11.07
N ARG A 277 8.41 35.06 10.10
CA ARG A 277 7.51 36.14 9.72
C ARG A 277 6.09 35.62 9.77
N PHE A 278 5.19 36.45 10.29
CA PHE A 278 3.79 36.14 10.48
C PHE A 278 2.94 37.30 9.96
N TYR A 279 1.74 36.99 9.49
CA TYR A 279 0.83 37.96 8.91
C TYR A 279 -0.48 37.97 9.67
N ARG A 280 -1.00 39.16 9.96
CA ARG A 280 -2.43 39.33 10.24
C ARG A 280 -3.14 39.65 8.95
N LEU A 281 -4.12 38.83 8.60
CA LEU A 281 -4.80 38.91 7.31
C LEU A 281 -6.26 39.33 7.50
N ALA A 282 -6.77 40.10 6.54
CA ALA A 282 -8.20 40.40 6.42
C ALA A 282 -8.99 39.15 6.00
N PRO A 283 -10.33 39.20 5.98
CA PRO A 283 -11.14 38.18 5.32
C PRO A 283 -10.71 37.98 3.85
N PRO A 284 -10.89 36.76 3.29
CA PRO A 284 -10.51 36.44 1.91
C PRO A 284 -11.29 37.28 0.90
N GLY A 285 -10.58 37.92 -0.03
CA GLY A 285 -11.16 38.71 -1.11
C GLY A 285 -11.20 37.98 -2.45
N LEU A 286 -10.30 37.01 -2.66
CA LEU A 286 -10.39 36.03 -3.74
C LEU A 286 -10.09 34.63 -3.18
N THR A 287 -10.54 33.62 -3.90
CA THR A 287 -10.30 32.22 -3.60
C THR A 287 -9.77 31.51 -4.84
N GLY A 288 -9.32 30.27 -4.70
CA GLY A 288 -8.83 29.51 -5.85
C GLY A 288 -9.87 29.26 -6.95
N GLN A 289 -11.18 29.27 -6.64
CA GLN A 289 -12.25 29.20 -7.66
C GLN A 289 -12.32 30.44 -8.56
N ASP A 290 -11.77 31.55 -8.12
CA ASP A 290 -11.71 32.79 -8.91
C ASP A 290 -10.55 32.72 -9.94
N VAL A 291 -9.58 31.82 -9.74
CA VAL A 291 -8.43 31.61 -10.63
C VAL A 291 -8.80 30.56 -11.68
N SER A 292 -8.63 30.91 -12.96
CA SER A 292 -8.84 29.98 -14.09
C SER A 292 -7.60 29.16 -14.38
N THR A 293 -6.41 29.77 -14.39
CA THR A 293 -5.14 29.06 -14.53
C THR A 293 -3.98 29.92 -14.04
N ALA A 294 -2.86 29.28 -13.74
CA ALA A 294 -1.59 29.93 -13.43
C ALA A 294 -0.48 29.34 -14.27
N TYR A 295 0.48 30.17 -14.69
CA TYR A 295 1.56 29.78 -15.59
C TYR A 295 2.85 30.57 -15.31
N PRO A 296 4.02 29.95 -15.52
CA PRO A 296 5.28 30.67 -15.49
C PRO A 296 5.32 31.70 -16.63
N THR A 297 5.80 32.90 -16.34
CA THR A 297 5.98 33.96 -17.35
C THR A 297 7.24 34.78 -17.04
N THR A 298 7.54 35.76 -17.89
CA THR A 298 8.65 36.70 -17.69
C THR A 298 8.11 38.12 -17.86
N GLN A 299 8.50 39.02 -16.95
CA GLN A 299 8.18 40.44 -17.03
C GLN A 299 9.47 41.25 -16.86
N ASP A 300 9.75 42.16 -17.80
CA ASP A 300 10.97 43.00 -17.81
C ASP A 300 12.28 42.20 -17.70
N GLY A 301 12.33 41.03 -18.35
CA GLY A 301 13.48 40.11 -18.31
C GLY A 301 13.66 39.36 -16.98
N ARG A 302 12.73 39.51 -16.03
CA ARG A 302 12.71 38.81 -14.75
C ARG A 302 11.62 37.75 -14.72
N ARG A 303 11.93 36.66 -14.02
CA ARG A 303 11.04 35.53 -13.74
C ARG A 303 9.79 36.00 -12.98
N ALA A 304 8.61 35.60 -13.43
CA ALA A 304 7.32 36.02 -12.88
C ALA A 304 6.27 34.90 -12.97
N VAL A 305 5.17 35.04 -12.21
CA VAL A 305 4.03 34.13 -12.27
C VAL A 305 2.81 34.86 -12.79
N GLY A 306 2.29 34.40 -13.92
CA GLY A 306 1.05 34.87 -14.50
C GLY A 306 -0.12 34.05 -13.96
N MET A 307 -1.25 34.72 -13.70
CA MET A 307 -2.51 34.06 -13.41
C MET A 307 -3.62 34.72 -14.23
N THR A 308 -4.54 33.90 -14.73
CA THR A 308 -5.79 34.37 -15.34
C THR A 308 -6.95 33.99 -14.44
N PHE A 309 -7.95 34.84 -14.42
CA PHE A 309 -9.14 34.65 -13.61
C PHE A 309 -10.32 34.18 -14.46
N THR A 310 -11.27 33.51 -13.82
CA THR A 310 -12.57 33.23 -14.45
C THR A 310 -13.30 34.54 -14.74
N THR A 311 -14.35 34.51 -15.58
CA THR A 311 -15.12 35.74 -15.89
C THR A 311 -15.62 36.46 -14.63
N ALA A 312 -16.09 35.69 -13.63
CA ALA A 312 -16.50 36.24 -12.35
C ALA A 312 -15.31 36.65 -11.46
N GLY A 313 -14.25 35.83 -11.44
CA GLY A 313 -13.01 36.14 -10.72
C GLY A 313 -12.34 37.42 -11.19
N ALA A 314 -12.38 37.73 -12.49
CA ALA A 314 -11.81 38.95 -13.06
C ALA A 314 -12.49 40.23 -12.55
N ALA A 315 -13.80 40.19 -12.34
CA ALA A 315 -14.55 41.30 -11.77
C ALA A 315 -14.24 41.48 -10.27
N LYS A 316 -14.15 40.38 -9.51
CA LYS A 316 -13.74 40.41 -8.10
C LYS A 316 -12.31 40.90 -7.94
N ASN A 317 -11.39 40.39 -8.76
CA ASN A 317 -9.98 40.74 -8.72
C ASN A 317 -9.78 42.24 -8.94
N ASN A 318 -10.52 42.83 -9.90
CA ASN A 318 -10.49 44.27 -10.14
C ASN A 318 -10.95 45.07 -8.90
N ARG A 319 -12.08 44.70 -8.31
CA ARG A 319 -12.59 45.38 -7.11
C ARG A 319 -11.64 45.23 -5.92
N PHE A 320 -11.16 44.01 -5.69
CA PHE A 320 -10.29 43.67 -4.56
C PHE A 320 -8.95 44.40 -4.66
N THR A 321 -8.27 44.30 -5.80
CA THR A 321 -6.99 44.98 -6.03
C THR A 321 -7.12 46.50 -6.02
N THR A 322 -8.21 47.05 -6.59
CA THR A 322 -8.50 48.49 -6.51
C THR A 322 -8.69 48.96 -5.07
N SER A 323 -9.40 48.18 -4.25
CA SER A 323 -9.68 48.54 -2.84
C SER A 323 -8.43 48.52 -1.96
N ILE A 324 -7.49 47.60 -2.22
CA ILE A 324 -6.23 47.52 -1.47
C ILE A 324 -5.29 48.63 -1.94
N HIS A 325 -5.22 48.85 -3.27
CA HIS A 325 -4.40 49.89 -3.86
C HIS A 325 -4.82 51.28 -3.35
N SER A 326 -6.12 51.59 -3.31
CA SER A 326 -6.61 52.90 -2.87
C SER A 326 -6.42 53.18 -1.37
N ARG A 327 -6.46 52.15 -0.51
CA ARG A 327 -6.23 52.29 0.94
C ARG A 327 -4.76 52.46 1.32
N GLY A 328 -3.84 52.00 0.48
CA GLY A 328 -2.40 52.03 0.79
C GLY A 328 -2.01 51.04 1.90
N GLU A 329 -0.71 50.96 2.20
CA GLU A 329 -0.16 49.98 3.13
C GLU A 329 -0.59 50.34 4.55
N PHE A 330 -1.31 49.43 5.23
CA PHE A 330 -1.82 49.65 6.59
C PHE A 330 -2.71 50.91 6.73
N GLY A 331 -3.39 51.33 5.65
CA GLY A 331 -4.34 52.44 5.65
C GLY A 331 -3.70 53.83 5.58
N ASN A 332 -2.42 53.92 5.21
CA ASN A 332 -1.67 55.18 5.11
C ASN A 332 -2.00 56.03 3.84
N GLY A 333 -2.85 55.53 2.94
CA GLY A 333 -3.25 56.25 1.73
C GLY A 333 -2.16 56.40 0.66
N THR A 334 -1.07 55.62 0.71
CA THR A 334 0.08 55.77 -0.21
C THR A 334 -0.12 55.19 -1.61
N GLY A 335 -1.29 54.63 -1.91
CA GLY A 335 -1.55 54.02 -3.22
C GLY A 335 -0.88 52.66 -3.44
N THR A 336 -0.42 51.98 -2.40
CA THR A 336 0.29 50.68 -2.51
C THR A 336 -0.07 49.78 -1.32
N GLY A 337 -0.89 48.74 -1.51
CA GLY A 337 -1.21 47.78 -0.44
C GLY A 337 -0.73 46.37 -0.76
N ARG A 338 -0.68 45.49 0.24
CA ARG A 338 -0.19 44.10 0.12
C ARG A 338 -1.33 43.09 0.09
N MET A 339 -1.18 42.10 -0.77
CA MET A 339 -2.06 40.94 -0.83
C MET A 339 -1.26 39.69 -0.48
N ALA A 340 -1.71 38.93 0.51
CA ALA A 340 -1.20 37.60 0.81
C ALA A 340 -1.91 36.58 -0.08
N ILE A 341 -1.12 35.68 -0.66
CA ILE A 341 -1.56 34.46 -1.33
C ILE A 341 -1.21 33.33 -0.37
N SER A 342 -2.23 32.66 0.17
CA SER A 342 -2.05 31.61 1.17
C SER A 342 -2.75 30.32 0.79
N LEU A 343 -2.12 29.18 1.08
CA LEU A 343 -2.71 27.85 0.99
C LEU A 343 -2.76 27.23 2.38
N ASP A 344 -3.94 26.78 2.82
CA ASP A 344 -4.13 26.15 4.14
C ASP A 344 -3.60 26.97 5.32
N GLY A 345 -3.72 28.30 5.21
CA GLY A 345 -3.27 29.24 6.24
C GLY A 345 -1.76 29.53 6.24
N VAL A 346 -0.97 28.96 5.33
CA VAL A 346 0.43 29.33 5.13
C VAL A 346 0.53 30.36 4.01
N VAL A 347 1.17 31.50 4.27
CA VAL A 347 1.37 32.55 3.26
C VAL A 347 2.55 32.18 2.37
N GLU A 348 2.26 31.78 1.13
CA GLU A 348 3.24 31.43 0.10
C GLU A 348 3.90 32.67 -0.50
N SER A 349 3.11 33.73 -0.70
CA SER A 349 3.61 34.99 -1.27
C SER A 349 2.81 36.17 -0.74
N SER A 350 3.44 37.34 -0.62
CA SER A 350 2.79 38.57 -0.17
C SER A 350 3.09 39.77 -1.10
N PRO A 351 2.69 39.71 -2.38
CA PRO A 351 2.98 40.78 -3.35
C PRO A 351 2.36 42.13 -2.97
N VAL A 352 3.04 43.20 -3.38
CA VAL A 352 2.51 44.57 -3.35
C VAL A 352 1.72 44.81 -4.63
N ILE A 353 0.53 45.38 -4.50
CA ILE A 353 -0.33 45.74 -5.63
C ILE A 353 0.16 47.06 -6.22
N ILE A 354 0.88 46.96 -7.34
CA ILE A 354 1.40 48.11 -8.11
C ILE A 354 0.26 48.78 -8.89
N ASN A 355 -0.51 47.99 -9.62
CA ASN A 355 -1.67 48.44 -10.40
C ASN A 355 -2.85 47.48 -10.15
N PRO A 356 -4.09 47.99 -10.06
CA PRO A 356 -5.26 47.12 -10.09
C PRO A 356 -5.33 46.30 -11.38
N SER A 357 -5.81 45.07 -11.29
CA SER A 357 -5.85 44.12 -12.39
C SER A 357 -7.21 43.42 -12.48
N SER A 358 -7.57 42.95 -13.67
CA SER A 358 -8.87 42.28 -13.91
C SER A 358 -8.69 40.85 -14.40
N VAL A 359 -8.65 40.63 -15.72
CA VAL A 359 -8.64 39.32 -16.38
C VAL A 359 -7.37 38.52 -16.07
N SER A 360 -6.25 39.20 -15.92
CA SER A 360 -4.98 38.57 -15.56
C SER A 360 -4.21 39.42 -14.56
N SER A 361 -3.44 38.75 -13.72
CA SER A 361 -2.48 39.34 -12.79
C SER A 361 -1.11 38.74 -13.03
N VAL A 362 -0.06 39.52 -12.82
CA VAL A 362 1.32 39.03 -12.84
C VAL A 362 1.95 39.36 -11.50
N VAL A 363 2.45 38.33 -10.83
CA VAL A 363 3.24 38.46 -9.61
C VAL A 363 4.70 38.52 -10.04
N THR A 364 5.35 39.64 -9.76
CA THR A 364 6.78 39.86 -10.04
C THR A 364 7.60 39.81 -8.76
N GLY A 365 8.85 39.35 -8.89
CA GLY A 365 9.77 39.20 -7.77
C GLY A 365 11.12 38.65 -8.23
N ASN A 366 12.07 38.52 -7.31
CA ASN A 366 13.29 37.76 -7.56
C ASN A 366 13.04 36.27 -7.29
N PHE A 367 12.22 35.64 -8.15
CA PHE A 367 11.90 34.23 -8.01
C PHE A 367 12.98 33.32 -8.59
N THR A 368 13.29 32.26 -7.86
CA THR A 368 13.98 31.07 -8.37
C THR A 368 13.04 30.23 -9.27
N GLN A 369 13.59 29.25 -9.99
CA GLN A 369 12.77 28.37 -10.85
C GLN A 369 11.81 27.53 -9.99
N ASP A 370 12.31 26.99 -8.89
CA ASP A 370 11.56 26.13 -7.98
C ASP A 370 10.44 26.94 -7.28
N GLU A 371 10.67 28.20 -6.93
CA GLU A 371 9.63 29.08 -6.37
C GLU A 371 8.51 29.36 -7.36
N ILE A 372 8.82 29.53 -8.66
CA ILE A 372 7.79 29.67 -9.71
C ILE A 372 6.98 28.40 -9.83
N GLU A 373 7.64 27.24 -9.96
CA GLU A 373 6.97 25.96 -10.16
C GLU A 373 6.07 25.63 -8.96
N ASN A 374 6.55 25.90 -7.73
CA ASN A 374 5.77 25.74 -6.51
C ASN A 374 4.58 26.70 -6.45
N LEU A 375 4.78 27.99 -6.71
CA LEU A 375 3.71 28.98 -6.65
C LEU A 375 2.66 28.72 -7.74
N VAL A 376 3.07 28.34 -8.96
CA VAL A 376 2.16 27.92 -10.03
C VAL A 376 1.37 26.68 -9.61
N THR A 377 2.03 25.68 -9.02
CA THR A 377 1.37 24.47 -8.52
C THR A 377 0.33 24.80 -7.45
N VAL A 378 0.67 25.65 -6.48
CA VAL A 378 -0.27 26.09 -5.43
C VAL A 378 -1.45 26.89 -6.01
N LEU A 379 -1.17 27.80 -6.95
CA LEU A 379 -2.21 28.60 -7.59
C LEU A 379 -3.15 27.75 -8.45
N LYS A 380 -2.63 26.70 -9.12
CA LYS A 380 -3.44 25.69 -9.81
C LYS A 380 -4.21 24.80 -8.83
N ALA A 381 -3.61 24.45 -7.69
CA ALA A 381 -4.24 23.63 -6.66
C ALA A 381 -5.53 24.24 -6.11
N GLY A 382 -5.56 25.56 -5.96
CA GLY A 382 -6.78 26.26 -5.52
C GLY A 382 -7.97 26.15 -6.49
N SER A 383 -7.73 25.79 -7.75
CA SER A 383 -8.78 25.58 -8.74
C SER A 383 -9.39 24.17 -8.71
N LEU A 384 -8.76 23.22 -7.99
CA LEU A 384 -9.24 21.85 -7.81
C LEU A 384 -10.07 21.75 -6.52
N ALA A 385 -11.39 21.70 -6.70
CA ALA A 385 -12.37 21.64 -5.62
C ALA A 385 -12.71 20.19 -5.26
N VAL A 386 -11.72 19.44 -4.77
CA VAL A 386 -11.94 18.07 -4.27
C VAL A 386 -11.63 17.96 -2.78
N THR A 387 -12.57 17.37 -2.04
CA THR A 387 -12.43 17.10 -0.60
C THR A 387 -12.01 15.65 -0.41
N PRO A 388 -10.81 15.38 0.14
CA PRO A 388 -10.39 14.03 0.47
C PRO A 388 -11.10 13.54 1.75
N GLN A 389 -11.75 12.39 1.67
CA GLN A 389 -12.31 11.68 2.82
C GLN A 389 -11.49 10.42 3.10
N VAL A 390 -11.12 10.22 4.37
CA VAL A 390 -10.39 9.02 4.81
C VAL A 390 -11.34 7.83 4.87
N LEU A 391 -11.10 6.85 4.00
CA LEU A 391 -11.89 5.62 3.88
C LEU A 391 -11.37 4.49 4.75
N ALA A 392 -10.06 4.41 4.88
CA ALA A 392 -9.38 3.41 5.69
C ALA A 392 -8.08 4.00 6.20
N GLU A 393 -7.73 3.59 7.40
CA GLU A 393 -6.46 3.91 8.03
C GLU A 393 -5.86 2.66 8.64
N ARG A 394 -4.56 2.51 8.45
CA ARG A 394 -3.83 1.35 8.91
C ARG A 394 -2.49 1.77 9.48
N VAL A 395 -2.25 1.37 10.72
CA VAL A 395 -0.99 1.57 11.43
C VAL A 395 -0.42 0.19 11.75
N VAL A 396 0.77 -0.09 11.23
CA VAL A 396 1.44 -1.39 11.36
C VAL A 396 2.85 -1.18 11.91
N GLY A 397 3.18 -1.83 13.02
CA GLY A 397 4.55 -1.79 13.56
C GLY A 397 5.57 -2.45 12.61
N ALA A 398 6.76 -1.86 12.49
CA ALA A 398 7.84 -2.37 11.62
C ALA A 398 8.23 -3.84 11.92
N SER A 399 8.25 -4.24 13.19
CA SER A 399 8.58 -5.62 13.60
C SER A 399 7.57 -6.65 13.10
N LEU A 400 6.29 -6.26 13.02
CA LEU A 400 5.20 -7.14 12.56
C LEU A 400 5.30 -7.42 11.06
N GLY A 401 5.64 -6.39 10.28
CA GLY A 401 5.87 -6.55 8.84
C GLY A 401 7.02 -7.50 8.53
N ALA A 402 8.14 -7.36 9.23
CA ALA A 402 9.31 -8.22 9.04
C ALA A 402 9.03 -9.71 9.35
N GLU A 403 8.23 -10.00 10.38
CA GLU A 403 7.79 -11.37 10.69
C GLU A 403 6.94 -11.95 9.54
N THR A 404 5.98 -11.17 9.05
CA THR A 404 5.11 -11.56 7.93
C THR A 404 5.92 -11.93 6.69
N VAL A 405 6.92 -11.12 6.33
CA VAL A 405 7.85 -11.43 5.22
C VAL A 405 8.56 -12.77 5.43
N THR A 406 8.94 -13.07 6.67
CA THR A 406 9.66 -14.30 7.03
C THR A 406 8.79 -15.53 6.88
N LYS A 407 7.59 -15.50 7.45
CA LYS A 407 6.56 -16.55 7.29
C LYS A 407 6.25 -16.81 5.83
N ALA A 408 6.03 -15.74 5.07
CA ALA A 408 5.73 -15.81 3.65
C ALA A 408 6.90 -16.40 2.84
N THR A 409 8.15 -16.04 3.18
CA THR A 409 9.37 -16.60 2.56
C THR A 409 9.51 -18.09 2.85
N TRP A 410 9.32 -18.52 4.11
CA TRP A 410 9.37 -19.93 4.49
C TRP A 410 8.27 -20.76 3.83
N SER A 411 7.06 -20.20 3.73
CA SER A 411 5.96 -20.82 2.97
C SER A 411 6.36 -21.03 1.51
N MET A 412 6.93 -20.02 0.86
CA MET A 412 7.35 -20.10 -0.54
C MET A 412 8.48 -21.13 -0.76
N ILE A 413 9.51 -21.12 0.10
CA ILE A 413 10.63 -22.07 0.00
C ILE A 413 10.14 -23.50 0.24
N SER A 414 9.31 -23.71 1.26
CA SER A 414 8.78 -25.04 1.59
C SER A 414 7.88 -25.57 0.48
N ALA A 415 7.00 -24.72 -0.07
CA ALA A 415 6.15 -25.04 -1.22
C ALA A 415 6.99 -25.40 -2.45
N MET A 416 8.00 -24.59 -2.75
CA MET A 416 8.93 -24.86 -3.85
C MET A 416 9.62 -26.21 -3.69
N ILE A 417 10.25 -26.48 -2.53
CA ILE A 417 10.93 -27.75 -2.27
C ILE A 417 9.97 -28.93 -2.42
N LEU A 418 8.77 -28.84 -1.86
CA LEU A 418 7.78 -29.90 -1.97
C LEU A 418 7.37 -30.17 -3.42
N VAL A 419 7.08 -29.13 -4.20
CA VAL A 419 6.75 -29.28 -5.63
C VAL A 419 7.92 -29.90 -6.40
N LEU A 420 9.15 -29.46 -6.14
CA LEU A 420 10.34 -30.04 -6.75
C LEU A 420 10.48 -31.54 -6.43
N LEU A 421 10.22 -31.94 -5.18
CA LEU A 421 10.24 -33.34 -4.76
C LEU A 421 9.13 -34.16 -5.42
N VAL A 422 7.90 -33.65 -5.44
CA VAL A 422 6.76 -34.34 -6.07
C VAL A 422 7.00 -34.52 -7.56
N MET A 423 7.42 -33.47 -8.27
CA MET A 423 7.71 -33.55 -9.71
C MET A 423 8.92 -34.44 -10.01
N GLY A 424 9.98 -34.35 -9.20
CA GLY A 424 11.17 -35.19 -9.35
C GLY A 424 10.89 -36.68 -9.10
N PHE A 425 10.07 -37.00 -8.09
CA PHE A 425 9.74 -38.37 -7.73
C PHE A 425 8.72 -39.00 -8.70
N TYR A 426 7.61 -38.30 -8.97
CA TYR A 426 6.51 -38.84 -9.79
C TYR A 426 6.89 -38.93 -11.27
N TYR A 427 7.48 -37.86 -11.82
CA TYR A 427 7.83 -37.77 -13.25
C TYR A 427 9.29 -38.12 -13.56
N GLN A 428 10.10 -38.46 -12.55
CA GLN A 428 11.50 -38.88 -12.71
C GLN A 428 12.31 -37.90 -13.58
N ARG A 429 12.78 -38.36 -14.76
CA ARG A 429 13.59 -37.55 -15.69
C ARG A 429 12.79 -36.39 -16.30
N MET A 430 11.50 -36.58 -16.54
CA MET A 430 10.61 -35.48 -16.97
C MET A 430 10.39 -34.49 -15.83
N GLY A 431 10.54 -34.94 -14.57
CA GLY A 431 10.62 -34.07 -13.40
C GLY A 431 11.68 -32.98 -13.54
N ILE A 432 12.87 -33.28 -14.10
CA ILE A 432 13.94 -32.28 -14.33
C ILE A 432 13.46 -31.17 -15.27
N VAL A 433 12.65 -31.50 -16.28
CA VAL A 433 12.04 -30.53 -17.19
C VAL A 433 11.13 -29.59 -16.41
N ALA A 434 10.23 -30.14 -15.57
CA ALA A 434 9.33 -29.34 -14.75
C ALA A 434 10.08 -28.47 -13.73
N VAL A 435 11.10 -29.01 -13.06
CA VAL A 435 11.96 -28.24 -12.15
C VAL A 435 12.62 -27.06 -12.86
N THR A 436 13.20 -27.30 -14.05
CA THR A 436 13.87 -26.24 -14.82
C THR A 436 12.87 -25.19 -15.30
N SER A 437 11.68 -25.61 -15.77
CA SER A 437 10.59 -24.71 -16.13
C SER A 437 10.11 -23.89 -14.92
N LEU A 438 9.95 -24.52 -13.76
CA LEU A 438 9.48 -23.85 -12.54
C LEU A 438 10.46 -22.78 -12.07
N VAL A 439 11.75 -23.11 -11.98
CA VAL A 439 12.80 -22.14 -11.59
C VAL A 439 12.84 -20.96 -12.56
N CYS A 440 12.73 -21.21 -13.86
CA CYS A 440 12.68 -20.16 -14.87
C CYS A 440 11.41 -19.31 -14.74
N ALA A 441 10.25 -19.93 -14.54
CA ALA A 441 8.99 -19.23 -14.34
C ALA A 441 9.04 -18.32 -13.11
N THR A 442 9.47 -18.84 -11.95
CA THR A 442 9.61 -18.05 -10.71
C THR A 442 10.57 -16.88 -10.91
N GLY A 443 11.73 -17.09 -11.54
CA GLY A 443 12.67 -16.01 -11.86
C GLY A 443 12.06 -14.93 -12.76
N LEU A 444 11.28 -15.33 -13.76
CA LEU A 444 10.56 -14.41 -14.65
C LEU A 444 9.46 -13.64 -13.90
N VAL A 445 8.67 -14.30 -13.04
CA VAL A 445 7.65 -13.64 -12.24
C VAL A 445 8.26 -12.54 -11.38
N PHE A 446 9.28 -12.87 -10.59
CA PHE A 446 9.99 -11.89 -9.76
C PHE A 446 10.61 -10.78 -10.60
N GLY A 447 11.25 -11.12 -11.72
CA GLY A 447 11.86 -10.13 -12.60
C GLY A 447 10.85 -9.16 -13.20
N VAL A 448 9.70 -9.66 -13.65
CA VAL A 448 8.61 -8.82 -14.18
C VAL A 448 8.03 -7.91 -13.09
N LEU A 449 7.80 -8.42 -11.87
CA LEU A 449 7.34 -7.60 -10.75
C LEU A 449 8.31 -6.46 -10.44
N VAL A 450 9.62 -6.74 -10.43
CA VAL A 450 10.66 -5.72 -10.25
C VAL A 450 10.57 -4.70 -11.38
N VAL A 451 10.57 -5.11 -12.65
CA VAL A 451 10.51 -4.20 -13.82
C VAL A 451 9.33 -3.24 -13.73
N PHE A 452 8.14 -3.73 -13.40
CA PHE A 452 6.95 -2.88 -13.27
C PHE A 452 6.87 -2.12 -11.95
N GLY A 453 7.57 -2.58 -10.90
CA GLY A 453 7.61 -1.89 -9.61
C GLY A 453 6.36 -2.12 -8.81
N ALA A 454 5.74 -3.28 -9.06
CA ALA A 454 4.60 -3.74 -8.31
C ALA A 454 5.01 -3.86 -6.84
N THR A 455 4.26 -3.19 -5.98
CA THR A 455 4.41 -3.30 -4.53
C THR A 455 4.00 -4.70 -4.10
N LEU A 456 4.90 -5.41 -3.43
CA LEU A 456 4.65 -6.73 -2.90
C LEU A 456 3.87 -6.60 -1.58
N THR A 457 2.63 -7.08 -1.58
CA THR A 457 1.76 -7.11 -0.39
C THR A 457 1.64 -8.54 0.14
N LEU A 458 1.04 -8.70 1.32
CA LEU A 458 0.81 -10.02 1.91
C LEU A 458 -0.06 -10.92 0.99
N PRO A 459 -1.22 -10.46 0.45
CA PRO A 459 -1.93 -11.19 -0.60
C PRO A 459 -1.12 -11.37 -1.89
N GLY A 460 -0.29 -10.40 -2.28
CA GLY A 460 0.62 -10.55 -3.42
C GLY A 460 1.59 -11.73 -3.25
N ILE A 461 2.11 -11.96 -2.04
CA ILE A 461 2.95 -13.14 -1.77
C ILE A 461 2.12 -14.43 -1.80
N ALA A 462 0.88 -14.42 -1.31
CA ALA A 462 -0.02 -15.57 -1.48
C ALA A 462 -0.19 -15.95 -2.96
N GLY A 463 -0.36 -14.94 -3.83
CA GLY A 463 -0.42 -15.11 -5.28
C GLY A 463 0.87 -15.68 -5.87
N LEU A 464 2.04 -15.25 -5.39
CA LEU A 464 3.33 -15.82 -5.78
C LEU A 464 3.45 -17.29 -5.36
N VAL A 465 3.12 -17.62 -4.11
CA VAL A 465 3.16 -19.00 -3.61
C VAL A 465 2.20 -19.89 -4.40
N LEU A 466 0.98 -19.42 -4.67
CA LEU A 466 0.00 -20.15 -5.47
C LEU A 466 0.49 -20.35 -6.91
N THR A 467 1.13 -19.33 -7.50
CA THR A 467 1.73 -19.41 -8.84
C THR A 467 2.77 -20.52 -8.93
N VAL A 468 3.55 -20.77 -7.87
CA VAL A 468 4.52 -21.90 -7.84
C VAL A 468 3.79 -23.25 -7.98
N GLY A 469 2.65 -23.41 -7.29
CA GLY A 469 1.82 -24.62 -7.40
C GLY A 469 1.22 -24.79 -8.80
N MET A 470 0.64 -23.73 -9.36
CA MET A 470 0.01 -23.78 -10.69
C MET A 470 1.03 -23.84 -11.85
N ALA A 471 2.26 -23.38 -11.64
CA ALA A 471 3.26 -23.31 -12.72
C ALA A 471 3.65 -24.68 -13.28
N VAL A 472 3.42 -25.76 -12.53
CA VAL A 472 3.69 -27.13 -12.99
C VAL A 472 2.49 -27.79 -13.69
N ASP A 473 1.29 -27.21 -13.65
CA ASP A 473 0.08 -27.82 -14.24
C ASP A 473 0.22 -28.04 -15.75
N ALA A 474 0.77 -27.06 -16.46
CA ALA A 474 1.05 -27.18 -17.88
C ALA A 474 2.08 -28.30 -18.16
N ASN A 475 3.10 -28.45 -17.31
CA ASN A 475 4.05 -29.54 -17.41
C ASN A 475 3.37 -30.90 -17.17
N ILE A 476 2.53 -31.03 -16.15
CA ILE A 476 1.76 -32.24 -15.84
C ILE A 476 0.92 -32.65 -17.06
N LEU A 477 0.17 -31.72 -17.65
CA LEU A 477 -0.64 -31.96 -18.84
C LEU A 477 0.21 -32.51 -20.01
N ILE A 478 1.33 -31.86 -20.30
CA ILE A 478 2.24 -32.30 -21.36
C ILE A 478 2.79 -33.69 -21.07
N PHE A 479 3.17 -33.97 -19.82
CA PHE A 479 3.78 -35.25 -19.44
C PHE A 479 2.80 -36.41 -19.49
N GLU A 480 1.56 -36.19 -19.03
CA GLU A 480 0.49 -37.18 -19.13
C GLU A 480 0.15 -37.45 -20.60
N ARG A 481 0.13 -36.43 -21.48
CA ARG A 481 -0.09 -36.66 -22.91
C ARG A 481 1.07 -37.40 -23.59
N ILE A 482 2.32 -37.06 -23.25
CA ILE A 482 3.49 -37.81 -23.74
C ILE A 482 3.41 -39.27 -23.28
N ARG A 483 3.03 -39.52 -22.02
CA ARG A 483 2.83 -40.87 -21.48
C ARG A 483 1.74 -41.61 -22.25
N GLU A 484 0.62 -40.96 -22.57
CA GLU A 484 -0.48 -41.53 -23.34
C GLU A 484 -0.05 -41.95 -24.75
N GLU A 485 0.67 -41.09 -25.49
CA GLU A 485 1.14 -41.42 -26.84
C GLU A 485 2.16 -42.57 -26.81
N LEU A 486 3.03 -42.61 -25.79
CA LEU A 486 3.98 -43.71 -25.58
C LEU A 486 3.29 -45.05 -25.27
N LYS A 487 2.12 -45.04 -24.61
CA LYS A 487 1.31 -46.25 -24.38
C LYS A 487 0.67 -46.76 -25.67
N ASN A 488 0.42 -45.89 -26.64
CA ASN A 488 -0.15 -46.22 -27.94
C ASN A 488 0.93 -46.60 -28.98
N ASP A 489 2.06 -47.17 -28.54
CA ASP A 489 3.19 -47.64 -29.36
C ASP A 489 3.80 -46.59 -30.31
N SER A 490 3.65 -45.29 -30.01
CA SER A 490 4.31 -44.22 -30.77
C SER A 490 5.80 -44.13 -30.44
N ASP A 491 6.63 -43.78 -31.43
CA ASP A 491 8.05 -43.52 -31.18
C ASP A 491 8.23 -42.27 -30.31
N LEU A 492 9.33 -42.22 -29.54
CA LEU A 492 9.56 -41.16 -28.56
C LEU A 492 9.57 -39.74 -29.18
N PRO A 493 10.26 -39.48 -30.32
CA PRO A 493 10.19 -38.18 -30.99
C PRO A 493 8.76 -37.75 -31.34
N SER A 494 7.98 -38.63 -31.98
CA SER A 494 6.58 -38.34 -32.35
C SER A 494 5.70 -38.12 -31.12
N SER A 495 5.94 -38.89 -30.04
CA SER A 495 5.22 -38.74 -28.77
C SER A 495 5.49 -37.37 -28.11
N ILE A 496 6.74 -36.90 -28.14
CA ILE A 496 7.10 -35.57 -27.65
C ILE A 496 6.47 -34.47 -28.51
N GLU A 497 6.47 -34.63 -29.84
CA GLU A 497 5.88 -33.67 -30.75
C GLU A 497 4.35 -33.57 -30.58
N ALA A 498 3.67 -34.72 -30.52
CA ALA A 498 2.25 -34.80 -30.22
C ALA A 498 1.93 -34.22 -28.83
N GLY A 499 2.75 -34.56 -27.83
CA GLY A 499 2.60 -34.10 -26.46
C GLY A 499 2.73 -32.59 -26.28
N TYR A 500 3.56 -31.89 -27.06
CA TYR A 500 3.61 -30.42 -27.04
C TYR A 500 2.66 -29.75 -28.03
N GLY A 501 2.36 -30.39 -29.16
CA GLY A 501 1.53 -29.83 -30.23
C GLY A 501 0.05 -29.87 -29.89
N ARG A 502 -0.48 -31.04 -29.51
CA ARG A 502 -1.91 -31.23 -29.22
C ARG A 502 -2.30 -30.67 -27.85
N ALA A 503 -1.41 -30.81 -26.87
CA ALA A 503 -1.61 -30.28 -25.53
C ALA A 503 -1.76 -28.76 -25.48
N LEU A 504 -1.15 -28.02 -26.43
CA LEU A 504 -1.07 -26.56 -26.37
C LEU A 504 -2.46 -25.90 -26.29
N SER A 505 -3.44 -26.40 -27.07
CA SER A 505 -4.80 -25.87 -27.02
C SER A 505 -5.40 -26.05 -25.64
N ALA A 506 -5.30 -27.26 -25.06
CA ALA A 506 -5.81 -27.55 -23.73
C ALA A 506 -5.12 -26.73 -22.63
N ILE A 507 -3.81 -26.47 -22.76
CA ILE A 507 -3.05 -25.61 -21.83
C ILE A 507 -3.53 -24.16 -21.92
N ILE A 508 -3.73 -23.64 -23.12
CA ILE A 508 -4.24 -22.28 -23.34
C ILE A 508 -5.66 -22.17 -22.78
N ASP A 509 -6.53 -23.11 -23.13
CA ASP A 509 -7.94 -23.09 -22.71
C ASP A 509 -8.09 -23.12 -21.18
N ALA A 510 -7.28 -23.95 -20.51
CA ALA A 510 -7.18 -24.02 -19.06
C ALA A 510 -6.71 -22.71 -18.39
N ASN A 511 -5.71 -22.04 -18.98
CA ASN A 511 -5.11 -20.85 -18.37
C ASN A 511 -5.85 -19.55 -18.70
N VAL A 512 -6.55 -19.48 -19.83
CA VAL A 512 -7.29 -18.27 -20.24
C VAL A 512 -8.41 -17.93 -19.25
N THR A 513 -9.09 -18.92 -18.70
CA THR A 513 -10.16 -18.70 -17.69
C THR A 513 -9.58 -18.17 -16.38
N THR A 514 -8.47 -18.74 -15.93
CA THR A 514 -7.74 -18.28 -14.75
C THR A 514 -7.15 -16.88 -14.97
N PHE A 515 -6.65 -16.59 -16.19
CA PHE A 515 -6.18 -15.26 -16.54
C PHE A 515 -7.34 -14.23 -16.57
N LEU A 516 -8.52 -14.61 -17.06
CA LEU A 516 -9.70 -13.76 -17.08
C LEU A 516 -10.17 -13.40 -15.67
N THR A 517 -10.20 -14.37 -14.75
CA THR A 517 -10.52 -14.09 -13.34
C THR A 517 -9.48 -13.17 -12.69
N ALA A 518 -8.19 -13.41 -12.94
CA ALA A 518 -7.11 -12.56 -12.47
C ALA A 518 -7.19 -11.12 -13.04
N LEU A 519 -7.59 -10.97 -14.30
CA LEU A 519 -7.83 -9.67 -14.93
C LEU A 519 -9.02 -8.94 -14.27
N ILE A 520 -10.10 -9.64 -13.97
CA ILE A 520 -11.26 -9.07 -13.29
C ILE A 520 -10.88 -8.62 -11.87
N LEU A 521 -10.08 -9.42 -11.16
CA LEU A 521 -9.51 -9.03 -9.86
C LEU A 521 -8.63 -7.77 -9.98
N TYR A 522 -7.85 -7.64 -11.04
CA TYR A 522 -7.01 -6.46 -11.27
C TYR A 522 -7.82 -5.20 -11.63
N VAL A 523 -8.93 -5.35 -12.37
CA VAL A 523 -9.75 -4.21 -12.82
C VAL A 523 -10.75 -3.76 -11.76
N ILE A 524 -11.40 -4.70 -11.07
CA ILE A 524 -12.49 -4.42 -10.12
C ILE A 524 -12.00 -4.50 -8.66
N GLY A 525 -11.00 -5.32 -8.38
CA GLY A 525 -10.45 -5.47 -7.03
C GLY A 525 -9.81 -4.18 -6.53
N THR A 526 -9.82 -3.99 -5.21
CA THR A 526 -9.26 -2.82 -4.55
C THR A 526 -8.10 -3.22 -3.63
N GLY A 527 -7.15 -2.29 -3.45
CA GLY A 527 -6.04 -2.45 -2.52
C GLY A 527 -5.25 -3.76 -2.72
N PRO A 528 -5.11 -4.59 -1.67
CA PRO A 528 -4.32 -5.83 -1.75
C PRO A 528 -4.81 -6.86 -2.79
N ILE A 529 -6.11 -6.94 -3.07
CA ILE A 529 -6.66 -7.89 -4.05
C ILE A 529 -6.18 -7.57 -5.46
N GLN A 530 -6.05 -6.28 -5.79
CA GLN A 530 -5.57 -5.84 -7.09
C GLN A 530 -4.14 -6.32 -7.34
N GLY A 531 -3.28 -6.19 -6.32
CA GLY A 531 -1.91 -6.70 -6.34
C GLY A 531 -1.86 -8.22 -6.52
N PHE A 532 -2.74 -8.95 -5.83
CA PHE A 532 -2.90 -10.39 -6.04
C PHE A 532 -3.27 -10.74 -7.49
N GLY A 533 -4.28 -10.09 -8.07
CA GLY A 533 -4.69 -10.28 -9.47
C GLY A 533 -3.54 -10.06 -10.45
N LEU A 534 -2.75 -8.98 -10.26
CA LEU A 534 -1.57 -8.70 -11.08
C LEU A 534 -0.50 -9.80 -10.96
N THR A 535 -0.17 -10.25 -9.74
CA THR A 535 0.82 -11.32 -9.53
C THR A 535 0.37 -12.62 -10.19
N LEU A 536 -0.93 -12.93 -10.14
CA LEU A 536 -1.52 -14.12 -10.76
C LEU A 536 -1.48 -14.05 -12.29
N MET A 537 -1.82 -12.90 -12.89
CA MET A 537 -1.71 -12.69 -14.35
C MET A 537 -0.28 -12.88 -14.85
N ILE A 538 0.70 -12.26 -14.19
CA ILE A 538 2.12 -12.39 -14.51
C ILE A 538 2.55 -13.85 -14.34
N GLY A 539 2.12 -14.48 -13.25
CA GLY A 539 2.36 -15.89 -12.93
C GLY A 539 1.93 -16.84 -14.04
N ILE A 540 0.68 -16.72 -14.49
CA ILE A 540 0.11 -17.55 -15.57
C ILE A 540 0.86 -17.32 -16.88
N ALA A 541 1.10 -16.06 -17.26
CA ALA A 541 1.77 -15.75 -18.54
C ALA A 541 3.21 -16.31 -18.59
N THR A 542 3.97 -16.12 -17.50
CA THR A 542 5.37 -16.56 -17.42
C THR A 542 5.49 -18.07 -17.23
N SER A 543 4.58 -18.71 -16.48
CA SER A 543 4.55 -20.17 -16.32
C SER A 543 4.19 -20.88 -17.62
N MET A 544 3.20 -20.36 -18.38
CA MET A 544 2.87 -20.88 -19.71
C MET A 544 4.07 -20.81 -20.67
N PHE A 545 4.73 -19.65 -20.74
CA PHE A 545 5.94 -19.49 -21.53
C PHE A 545 7.01 -20.51 -21.12
N SER A 546 7.23 -20.68 -19.82
CA SER A 546 8.24 -21.59 -19.30
C SER A 546 7.91 -23.06 -19.54
N ALA A 547 6.67 -23.50 -19.35
CA ALA A 547 6.27 -24.87 -19.58
C ALA A 547 6.34 -25.24 -21.07
N VAL A 548 5.81 -24.38 -21.95
CA VAL A 548 5.69 -24.66 -23.38
C VAL A 548 7.02 -24.45 -24.12
N TYR A 549 7.77 -23.41 -23.77
CA TYR A 549 8.97 -23.04 -24.52
C TYR A 549 10.26 -23.57 -23.87
N VAL A 550 10.48 -23.26 -22.59
CA VAL A 550 11.66 -23.75 -21.86
C VAL A 550 11.55 -25.25 -21.67
N GLY A 551 10.39 -25.74 -21.23
CA GLY A 551 10.14 -27.16 -21.02
C GLY A 551 10.39 -27.98 -22.29
N ARG A 552 9.84 -27.56 -23.44
CA ARG A 552 10.08 -28.25 -24.72
C ARG A 552 11.56 -28.30 -25.08
N THR A 553 12.29 -27.22 -24.85
CA THR A 553 13.73 -27.14 -25.14
C THR A 553 14.53 -28.12 -24.28
N ILE A 554 14.23 -28.17 -22.98
CA ILE A 554 14.89 -29.10 -22.05
C ILE A 554 14.52 -30.55 -22.35
N THR A 555 13.25 -30.85 -22.66
CA THR A 555 12.81 -32.19 -23.07
C THR A 555 13.58 -32.67 -24.30
N LEU A 556 13.66 -31.85 -25.34
CA LEU A 556 14.41 -32.18 -26.56
C LEU A 556 15.90 -32.38 -26.30
N LEU A 557 16.49 -31.63 -25.37
CA LEU A 557 17.89 -31.79 -24.98
C LEU A 557 18.12 -33.11 -24.22
N LEU A 558 17.29 -33.41 -23.22
CA LEU A 558 17.42 -34.60 -22.37
C LEU A 558 17.23 -35.90 -23.16
N TYR A 559 16.33 -35.90 -24.14
CA TYR A 559 15.98 -37.09 -24.93
C TYR A 559 16.62 -37.15 -26.31
N ARG A 560 17.49 -36.19 -26.69
CA ARG A 560 18.13 -36.12 -28.02
C ARG A 560 18.82 -37.41 -28.49
N LYS A 561 19.42 -38.15 -27.55
CA LYS A 561 20.18 -39.38 -27.84
C LYS A 561 19.45 -40.65 -27.36
N ARG A 562 18.18 -40.56 -26.99
CA ARG A 562 17.41 -41.66 -26.40
C ARG A 562 16.33 -42.12 -27.37
N GLN A 563 16.14 -43.43 -27.43
CA GLN A 563 15.10 -44.06 -28.24
C GLN A 563 13.83 -44.35 -27.43
N SER A 564 13.93 -44.41 -26.10
CA SER A 564 12.80 -44.65 -25.20
C SER A 564 12.83 -43.73 -23.97
N ALA A 565 11.64 -43.42 -23.47
CA ALA A 565 11.42 -42.74 -22.22
C ALA A 565 10.55 -43.63 -21.32
N HIS A 566 10.94 -43.80 -20.07
CA HIS A 566 10.06 -44.37 -19.06
C HIS A 566 9.42 -43.22 -18.30
N VAL A 567 8.09 -43.14 -18.34
CA VAL A 567 7.29 -42.17 -17.58
C VAL A 567 6.36 -43.01 -16.68
N PRO A 568 6.68 -43.18 -15.39
CA PRO A 568 5.92 -44.05 -14.48
C PRO A 568 4.47 -43.62 -14.39
N ASP A 569 3.56 -44.58 -14.24
CA ASP A 569 2.13 -44.33 -14.05
C ASP A 569 1.69 -44.92 -12.70
N TYR A 570 1.83 -44.15 -11.62
CA TYR A 570 1.55 -44.62 -10.27
C TYR A 570 0.05 -44.60 -9.93
N VAL A 571 -0.72 -43.70 -10.53
CA VAL A 571 -2.18 -43.58 -10.30
C VAL A 571 -2.97 -44.49 -11.26
N GLY A 572 -2.58 -44.54 -12.54
CA GLY A 572 -3.26 -45.34 -13.55
C GLY A 572 -4.65 -44.81 -13.92
N GLU A 573 -5.35 -45.58 -14.76
CA GLU A 573 -6.76 -45.34 -15.08
C GLU A 573 -7.65 -45.89 -13.97
N ILE A 574 -8.43 -45.01 -13.34
CA ILE A 574 -9.39 -45.41 -12.31
C ILE A 574 -10.74 -45.65 -12.99
N ASN A 575 -11.07 -46.93 -13.21
CA ASN A 575 -12.32 -47.32 -13.85
C ASN A 575 -13.44 -47.49 -12.81
N LEU A 576 -14.24 -46.45 -12.62
CA LEU A 576 -15.42 -46.45 -11.77
C LEU A 576 -16.68 -46.12 -12.59
N PRO A 577 -17.88 -46.55 -12.16
CA PRO A 577 -19.12 -46.17 -12.81
C PRO A 577 -19.57 -44.76 -12.36
N TYR A 578 -18.80 -43.73 -12.71
CA TYR A 578 -19.01 -42.33 -12.30
C TYR A 578 -20.44 -41.86 -12.60
N VAL A 579 -20.93 -42.16 -13.81
CA VAL A 579 -22.27 -41.80 -14.24
C VAL A 579 -23.35 -42.46 -13.38
N ARG A 580 -23.15 -43.68 -12.86
CA ARG A 580 -24.14 -44.32 -11.96
C ARG A 580 -24.24 -43.59 -10.61
N TRP A 581 -23.13 -43.03 -10.13
CA TRP A 581 -23.06 -42.38 -8.82
C TRP A 581 -23.62 -40.95 -8.83
N ARG A 582 -23.92 -40.39 -10.02
CA ARG A 582 -24.43 -39.02 -10.19
C ARG A 582 -25.61 -38.66 -9.30
N PHE A 583 -26.56 -39.56 -9.07
CA PHE A 583 -27.73 -39.25 -8.24
C PHE A 583 -27.38 -39.16 -6.75
N ALA A 584 -26.46 -39.99 -6.28
CA ALA A 584 -25.93 -39.88 -4.91
C ALA A 584 -25.12 -38.59 -4.75
N ALA A 585 -24.29 -38.26 -5.75
CA ALA A 585 -23.54 -37.01 -5.79
C ALA A 585 -24.46 -35.78 -5.79
N PHE A 586 -25.49 -35.73 -6.66
CA PHE A 586 -26.47 -34.65 -6.68
C PHE A 586 -27.24 -34.53 -5.36
N GLY A 587 -27.61 -35.65 -4.74
CA GLY A 587 -28.28 -35.66 -3.44
C GLY A 587 -27.40 -35.10 -2.32
N LEU A 588 -26.15 -35.56 -2.22
CA LEU A 588 -25.17 -35.06 -1.23
C LEU A 588 -24.88 -33.58 -1.46
N SER A 589 -24.61 -33.19 -2.69
CA SER A 589 -24.37 -31.80 -3.08
C SER A 589 -25.55 -30.89 -2.77
N GLY A 590 -26.78 -31.32 -3.09
CA GLY A 590 -27.99 -30.58 -2.75
C GLY A 590 -28.17 -30.42 -1.24
N LEU A 591 -27.89 -31.47 -0.47
CA LEU A 591 -27.90 -31.41 1.00
C LEU A 591 -26.88 -30.40 1.54
N MET A 592 -25.65 -30.42 1.00
CA MET A 592 -24.58 -29.49 1.40
C MET A 592 -24.92 -28.03 1.06
N ILE A 593 -25.52 -27.77 -0.11
CA ILE A 593 -25.99 -26.42 -0.49
C ILE A 593 -27.09 -25.95 0.48
N ILE A 594 -28.07 -26.82 0.79
CA ILE A 594 -29.15 -26.49 1.72
C ILE A 594 -28.57 -26.24 3.11
N ALA A 595 -27.67 -27.10 3.60
CA ALA A 595 -27.02 -26.94 4.89
C ALA A 595 -26.22 -25.63 4.95
N GLY A 596 -25.44 -25.33 3.92
CA GLY A 596 -24.71 -24.06 3.83
C GLY A 596 -25.62 -22.84 3.77
N PHE A 597 -26.76 -22.94 3.10
CA PHE A 597 -27.77 -21.88 3.07
C PHE A 597 -28.43 -21.67 4.44
N LEU A 598 -28.79 -22.76 5.12
CA LEU A 598 -29.34 -22.71 6.48
C LEU A 598 -28.31 -22.14 7.45
N GLU A 599 -27.06 -22.55 7.36
CA GLU A 599 -25.97 -21.98 8.15
C GLU A 599 -25.87 -20.47 7.93
N PHE A 600 -25.78 -20.03 6.67
CA PHE A 600 -25.57 -18.62 6.32
C PHE A 600 -26.76 -17.70 6.66
N PHE A 601 -28.00 -18.15 6.45
CA PHE A 601 -29.19 -17.28 6.54
C PHE A 601 -30.05 -17.53 7.78
N VAL A 602 -29.96 -18.70 8.41
CA VAL A 602 -30.89 -19.12 9.47
C VAL A 602 -30.17 -19.32 10.80
N TRP A 603 -29.04 -20.04 10.82
CA TRP A 603 -28.33 -20.37 12.07
C TRP A 603 -27.36 -19.28 12.51
N THR A 604 -26.69 -18.62 11.56
CA THR A 604 -25.91 -17.42 11.81
C THR A 604 -26.68 -16.16 11.43
N ASN A 605 -26.39 -15.05 12.11
CA ASN A 605 -26.84 -13.75 11.64
C ASN A 605 -26.05 -13.41 10.36
N PRO A 606 -26.71 -13.11 9.23
CA PRO A 606 -26.02 -12.84 7.96
C PRO A 606 -24.95 -11.74 8.07
N ASP A 607 -25.18 -10.77 8.94
CA ASP A 607 -24.25 -9.66 9.20
C ASP A 607 -22.96 -10.10 9.93
N GLN A 608 -23.00 -11.18 10.71
CA GLN A 608 -21.83 -11.73 11.42
C GLN A 608 -20.93 -12.58 10.50
N ASN A 609 -21.43 -12.96 9.32
CA ASN A 609 -20.70 -13.77 8.36
C ASN A 609 -19.70 -12.95 7.53
N PHE A 610 -19.75 -11.62 7.63
CA PHE A 610 -18.87 -10.70 6.93
C PHE A 610 -17.85 -10.08 7.89
N ASP A 611 -16.63 -9.87 7.41
CA ASP A 611 -15.59 -9.18 8.17
C ASP A 611 -15.77 -7.65 8.09
N ILE A 612 -14.93 -6.90 8.83
CA ILE A 612 -14.92 -5.43 8.87
C ILE A 612 -14.69 -4.79 7.50
N ASP A 613 -14.07 -5.51 6.56
CA ASP A 613 -13.94 -5.10 5.16
C ASP A 613 -15.28 -4.81 4.47
N PHE A 614 -16.35 -5.48 4.88
CA PHE A 614 -17.70 -5.35 4.31
C PHE A 614 -18.74 -4.79 5.27
N THR A 615 -18.40 -4.71 6.55
CA THR A 615 -19.29 -4.19 7.61
C THR A 615 -18.85 -2.84 8.19
N GLY A 616 -17.58 -2.46 8.01
CA GLY A 616 -16.98 -1.32 8.69
C GLY A 616 -16.61 -1.69 10.13
N GLY A 617 -15.53 -1.11 10.65
CA GLY A 617 -15.11 -1.37 12.02
C GLY A 617 -13.64 -1.13 12.27
N ASN A 618 -13.18 -1.66 13.41
CA ASN A 618 -11.82 -1.52 13.89
C ASN A 618 -11.18 -2.91 14.01
N MET A 619 -9.92 -3.01 13.58
CA MET A 619 -9.05 -4.14 13.90
C MET A 619 -7.91 -3.67 14.79
N ILE A 620 -7.70 -4.37 15.90
CA ILE A 620 -6.62 -4.08 16.83
C ILE A 620 -5.90 -5.38 17.14
N GLN A 621 -4.59 -5.37 16.92
CA GLN A 621 -3.74 -6.40 17.47
C GLN A 621 -3.34 -5.99 18.89
N VAL A 622 -3.37 -6.95 19.80
CA VAL A 622 -3.05 -6.80 21.22
C VAL A 622 -1.92 -7.76 21.57
N THR A 623 -0.93 -7.25 22.32
CA THR A 623 0.07 -8.06 23.00
C THR A 623 -0.27 -8.12 24.49
N PHE A 624 -0.58 -9.30 24.98
CA PHE A 624 -0.78 -9.60 26.39
C PHE A 624 0.54 -9.77 27.13
N VAL A 625 0.52 -9.43 28.42
CA VAL A 625 1.66 -9.62 29.32
C VAL A 625 2.02 -11.11 29.42
N GLU A 626 1.02 -11.98 29.47
CA GLU A 626 1.17 -13.44 29.54
C GLU A 626 0.53 -14.15 28.33
N GLU A 627 0.78 -15.46 28.19
CA GLU A 627 0.15 -16.27 27.14
C GLU A 627 -1.33 -16.49 27.45
N MET A 628 -2.19 -16.14 26.50
CA MET A 628 -3.64 -16.26 26.61
C MET A 628 -4.14 -17.40 25.72
N ASP A 629 -4.94 -18.30 26.28
CA ASP A 629 -5.69 -19.28 25.49
C ASP A 629 -7.03 -18.69 25.00
N GLN A 630 -7.69 -19.37 24.07
CA GLN A 630 -8.95 -18.89 23.49
C GLN A 630 -10.05 -18.77 24.55
N ALA A 631 -10.07 -19.65 25.55
CA ALA A 631 -11.09 -19.65 26.59
C ALA A 631 -10.97 -18.40 27.49
N ALA A 632 -9.76 -18.04 27.87
CA ALA A 632 -9.47 -16.87 28.69
C ALA A 632 -9.73 -15.56 27.93
N VAL A 633 -9.43 -15.50 26.62
CA VAL A 633 -9.82 -14.36 25.77
C VAL A 633 -11.34 -14.23 25.69
N THR A 634 -12.05 -15.33 25.44
CA THR A 634 -13.52 -15.37 25.39
C THR A 634 -14.13 -14.88 26.71
N ALA A 635 -13.59 -15.32 27.83
CA ALA A 635 -14.07 -14.91 29.15
C ALA A 635 -13.85 -13.42 29.43
N GLY A 636 -12.73 -12.84 28.98
CA GLY A 636 -12.47 -11.40 29.11
C GLY A 636 -13.44 -10.55 28.29
N LEU A 637 -13.71 -10.96 27.05
CA LEU A 637 -14.73 -10.32 26.20
C LEU A 637 -16.14 -10.44 26.78
N GLN A 638 -16.51 -11.62 27.29
CA GLN A 638 -17.80 -11.80 27.95
C GLN A 638 -17.95 -10.88 29.17
N ARG A 639 -16.89 -10.72 29.97
CA ARG A 639 -16.88 -9.79 31.12
C ARG A 639 -17.15 -8.35 30.69
N ALA A 640 -16.53 -7.89 29.60
CA ALA A 640 -16.79 -6.56 29.06
C ALA A 640 -18.24 -6.40 28.58
N ALA A 641 -18.79 -7.43 27.92
CA ALA A 641 -20.19 -7.44 27.50
C ALA A 641 -21.16 -7.39 28.69
N ASP A 642 -20.88 -8.17 29.74
CA ASP A 642 -21.67 -8.17 30.98
C ASP A 642 -21.59 -6.82 31.72
N ALA A 643 -20.50 -6.06 31.53
CA ALA A 643 -20.32 -4.71 32.04
C ALA A 643 -20.99 -3.61 31.18
N GLY A 644 -21.68 -3.98 30.10
CA GLY A 644 -22.46 -3.07 29.25
C GLY A 644 -21.84 -2.76 27.90
N LEU A 645 -20.64 -3.28 27.58
CA LEU A 645 -20.02 -3.15 26.25
C LEU A 645 -20.54 -4.24 25.30
N GLN A 646 -21.81 -4.15 24.93
CA GLN A 646 -22.49 -5.16 24.09
C GLN A 646 -21.94 -5.28 22.67
N HIS A 647 -20.99 -4.46 22.23
CA HIS A 647 -20.25 -4.65 20.98
C HIS A 647 -18.98 -5.50 21.16
N LEU A 648 -18.57 -5.77 22.41
CA LEU A 648 -17.40 -6.58 22.75
C LEU A 648 -17.71 -8.02 23.18
N TYR A 649 -18.95 -8.51 23.03
CA TYR A 649 -19.23 -9.92 23.34
C TYR A 649 -18.54 -10.84 22.31
N PRO A 650 -18.22 -12.09 22.70
CA PRO A 650 -17.44 -13.01 21.86
C PRO A 650 -18.02 -13.33 20.47
N GLY A 651 -19.33 -13.15 20.26
CA GLY A 651 -19.98 -13.36 18.97
C GLY A 651 -19.89 -12.16 18.01
N ALA A 652 -19.78 -10.94 18.54
CA ALA A 652 -19.58 -9.74 17.72
C ALA A 652 -18.12 -9.54 17.32
N VAL A 653 -17.20 -9.85 18.22
CA VAL A 653 -15.77 -9.64 17.99
C VAL A 653 -15.14 -10.89 17.40
N GLN A 654 -14.50 -10.76 16.24
CA GLN A 654 -13.64 -11.82 15.74
C GLN A 654 -12.33 -11.78 16.52
N MET A 655 -11.94 -12.91 17.10
CA MET A 655 -10.70 -13.07 17.84
C MET A 655 -9.86 -14.16 17.21
N GLN A 656 -8.58 -13.89 16.98
CA GLN A 656 -7.65 -14.85 16.41
C GLN A 656 -6.28 -14.73 17.10
N PRO A 657 -5.68 -15.85 17.54
CA PRO A 657 -4.30 -15.82 18.02
C PRO A 657 -3.38 -15.53 16.83
N TYR A 658 -2.47 -14.56 16.99
CA TYR A 658 -1.51 -14.18 15.95
C TYR A 658 -0.41 -15.25 15.75
N PHE A 659 -0.17 -16.04 16.80
CA PHE A 659 0.73 -17.17 16.76
C PHE A 659 0.14 -18.35 17.56
N GLN A 660 -0.13 -19.45 16.87
CA GLN A 660 -0.24 -20.76 17.52
C GLN A 660 0.91 -21.60 17.00
N GLY A 661 1.85 -21.97 17.88
CA GLY A 661 2.81 -23.03 17.57
C GLY A 661 2.07 -24.30 17.17
N PHE A 662 2.72 -25.18 16.41
CA PHE A 662 2.12 -26.46 16.04
C PHE A 662 1.78 -27.29 17.28
N GLY A 663 0.50 -27.29 17.64
CA GLY A 663 -0.06 -28.04 18.77
C GLY A 663 -1.48 -27.56 19.04
N ALA A 664 -2.45 -28.46 19.00
CA ALA A 664 -3.81 -28.15 19.43
C ALA A 664 -3.80 -27.84 20.94
N GLY A 665 -3.93 -26.56 21.30
CA GLY A 665 -4.06 -26.13 22.70
C GLY A 665 -3.02 -25.13 23.24
N GLY A 666 -2.15 -24.56 22.40
CA GLY A 666 -1.21 -23.51 22.85
C GLY A 666 -1.87 -22.13 23.00
N GLY A 667 -1.55 -21.42 24.09
CA GLY A 667 -1.87 -20.00 24.26
C GLY A 667 -1.03 -19.12 23.33
N SER A 668 -1.44 -17.87 23.16
CA SER A 668 -0.71 -16.85 22.40
C SER A 668 -0.61 -15.58 23.23
N ARG A 669 0.57 -14.95 23.23
CA ARG A 669 0.73 -13.59 23.78
C ARG A 669 0.13 -12.53 22.85
N GLN A 670 -0.03 -12.81 21.56
CA GLN A 670 -0.57 -11.85 20.60
C GLN A 670 -1.90 -12.32 20.03
N TRP A 671 -2.88 -11.43 20.05
CA TRP A 671 -4.23 -11.69 19.56
C TRP A 671 -4.71 -10.53 18.70
N MET A 672 -5.43 -10.85 17.64
CA MET A 672 -6.11 -9.89 16.80
C MET A 672 -7.59 -9.86 17.18
N PHE A 673 -8.13 -8.66 17.38
CA PHE A 673 -9.54 -8.40 17.63
C PHE A 673 -10.09 -7.57 16.48
N LYS A 674 -11.12 -8.05 15.79
CA LYS A 674 -11.87 -7.28 14.80
C LYS A 674 -13.28 -7.06 15.31
N ALA A 675 -13.65 -5.81 15.51
CA ALA A 675 -14.95 -5.42 16.01
C ALA A 675 -15.64 -4.49 15.01
N ARG A 676 -16.91 -4.79 14.71
CA ARG A 676 -17.76 -3.91 13.93
C ARG A 676 -18.03 -2.63 14.70
N ASP A 677 -18.09 -1.50 14.00
CA ASP A 677 -18.32 -0.19 14.60
C ASP A 677 -19.52 0.51 13.94
N ASP A 678 -20.71 0.15 14.43
CA ASP A 678 -21.96 0.75 13.97
C ASP A 678 -22.08 2.22 14.41
N GLU A 679 -21.48 2.61 15.54
CA GLU A 679 -21.47 3.99 16.01
C GLU A 679 -20.63 4.86 15.07
N ALA A 680 -19.41 4.44 14.74
CA ALA A 680 -18.58 5.12 13.73
C ALA A 680 -19.33 5.26 12.41
N SER A 681 -20.02 4.21 11.96
CA SER A 681 -20.79 4.24 10.71
C SER A 681 -21.95 5.26 10.73
N VAL A 682 -22.49 5.59 11.91
CA VAL A 682 -23.49 6.66 12.08
C VAL A 682 -22.80 8.02 12.07
N LEU A 683 -21.68 8.16 12.79
CA LEU A 683 -20.89 9.40 12.84
C LEU A 683 -20.34 9.77 11.46
N GLU A 684 -19.88 8.79 10.69
CA GLU A 684 -19.40 8.97 9.32
C GLU A 684 -20.50 9.44 8.37
N ARG A 685 -21.73 8.91 8.53
CA ARG A 685 -22.90 9.38 7.77
C ARG A 685 -23.24 10.82 8.13
N GLU A 686 -23.28 11.13 9.42
CA GLU A 686 -23.49 12.51 9.90
C GLU A 686 -22.40 13.46 9.38
N LEU A 687 -21.13 13.03 9.43
CA LEU A 687 -20.00 13.78 8.90
C LEU A 687 -20.14 14.01 7.40
N SER A 688 -20.45 12.97 6.63
CA SER A 688 -20.64 13.05 5.18
C SER A 688 -21.78 14.00 4.80
N ASP A 689 -22.91 13.94 5.51
CA ASP A 689 -24.04 14.85 5.29
C ASP A 689 -23.66 16.30 5.61
N LEU A 690 -22.92 16.50 6.71
CA LEU A 690 -22.46 17.81 7.15
C LEU A 690 -21.41 18.41 6.22
N GLU A 691 -20.45 17.62 5.74
CA GLU A 691 -19.45 18.02 4.75
C GLU A 691 -20.12 18.37 3.41
N THR A 692 -21.13 17.60 3.00
CA THR A 692 -21.95 17.91 1.82
C THR A 692 -22.68 19.24 1.98
N GLU A 693 -23.23 19.53 3.17
CA GLU A 693 -23.88 20.81 3.45
C GLU A 693 -22.88 21.96 3.47
N VAL A 694 -21.71 21.78 4.09
CA VAL A 694 -20.62 22.77 4.10
C VAL A 694 -20.18 23.11 2.67
N ALA A 695 -20.04 22.10 1.80
CA ALA A 695 -19.73 22.28 0.39
C ALA A 695 -20.88 23.00 -0.36
N ARG A 696 -22.14 22.66 -0.07
CA ARG A 696 -23.32 23.33 -0.64
C ARG A 696 -23.40 24.80 -0.24
N LEU A 697 -23.17 25.14 1.03
CA LEU A 697 -23.13 26.51 1.53
C LEU A 697 -21.97 27.28 0.90
N LEU A 698 -20.80 26.66 0.77
CA LEU A 698 -19.67 27.26 0.04
C LEU A 698 -20.04 27.58 -1.40
N ARG A 699 -20.64 26.63 -2.14
CA ARG A 699 -21.12 26.85 -3.52
C ARG A 699 -22.13 27.99 -3.59
N ARG A 700 -23.11 28.02 -2.68
CA ARG A 700 -24.15 29.05 -2.67
C ARG A 700 -23.57 30.44 -2.38
N SER A 701 -22.69 30.52 -1.38
CA SER A 701 -21.92 31.73 -1.06
C SER A 701 -21.14 32.21 -2.28
N ASN A 702 -20.42 31.31 -2.96
CA ASN A 702 -19.66 31.64 -4.15
C ASN A 702 -20.56 32.07 -5.32
N SER A 703 -21.67 31.38 -5.56
CA SER A 703 -22.64 31.73 -6.62
C SER A 703 -23.21 33.15 -6.45
N LEU A 704 -23.50 33.55 -5.21
CA LEU A 704 -23.98 34.90 -4.89
C LEU A 704 -22.91 35.97 -5.11
N ARG A 705 -21.64 35.59 -4.98
CA ARG A 705 -20.51 36.47 -5.30
C ARG A 705 -20.18 36.52 -6.79
N THR A 706 -20.56 35.51 -7.57
CA THR A 706 -20.21 35.37 -8.99
C THR A 706 -21.33 35.75 -9.97
N GLN A 707 -22.56 35.96 -9.48
CA GLN A 707 -23.69 36.40 -10.32
C GLN A 707 -23.52 37.85 -10.82
N SER A 708 -24.29 38.24 -11.85
CA SER A 708 -24.20 39.55 -12.52
C SER A 708 -24.33 40.74 -11.57
N GLU A 709 -25.13 40.62 -10.50
CA GLU A 709 -25.22 41.56 -9.38
C GLU A 709 -24.81 40.87 -8.07
N PRO A 710 -23.54 40.96 -7.65
CA PRO A 710 -23.05 40.25 -6.47
C PRO A 710 -23.76 40.69 -5.17
N ASP A 711 -24.28 39.74 -4.40
CA ASP A 711 -24.87 39.98 -3.08
C ASP A 711 -23.89 39.53 -1.97
N GLU A 712 -22.93 40.41 -1.68
CA GLU A 712 -21.91 40.13 -0.66
C GLU A 712 -22.53 39.99 0.74
N ALA A 713 -23.61 40.71 1.03
CA ALA A 713 -24.28 40.62 2.32
C ALA A 713 -24.94 39.26 2.53
N ALA A 714 -25.53 38.67 1.50
CA ALA A 714 -26.04 37.30 1.54
C ALA A 714 -24.91 36.26 1.55
N ALA A 715 -23.85 36.45 0.76
CA ALA A 715 -22.70 35.55 0.77
C ALA A 715 -22.03 35.47 2.15
N VAL A 716 -21.83 36.62 2.81
CA VAL A 716 -21.27 36.68 4.18
C VAL A 716 -22.18 36.00 5.21
N ARG A 717 -23.51 36.09 5.07
CA ARG A 717 -24.44 35.35 5.94
C ARG A 717 -24.30 33.84 5.77
N ILE A 718 -24.18 33.36 4.53
CA ILE A 718 -24.00 31.94 4.23
C ILE A 718 -22.63 31.44 4.66
N ASP A 719 -21.58 32.25 4.51
CA ASP A 719 -20.25 31.91 5.04
C ASP A 719 -20.23 31.80 6.55
N ARG A 720 -21.03 32.61 7.26
CA ARG A 720 -21.19 32.52 8.72
C ARG A 720 -21.90 31.23 9.10
N GLU A 721 -23.01 30.90 8.44
CA GLU A 721 -23.71 29.62 8.61
C GLU A 721 -22.77 28.43 8.38
N ARG A 722 -21.96 28.47 7.32
CA ARG A 722 -20.91 27.47 7.06
C ARG A 722 -19.88 27.41 8.19
N GLN A 723 -19.41 28.57 8.69
CA GLN A 723 -18.43 28.63 9.78
C GLN A 723 -18.98 28.06 11.08
N GLU A 724 -20.28 28.20 11.34
CA GLU A 724 -20.97 27.64 12.52
C GLU A 724 -21.01 26.09 12.46
N LEU A 725 -20.98 25.48 11.27
CA LEU A 725 -20.93 24.02 11.12
C LEU A 725 -19.51 23.43 11.27
N MET A 726 -18.46 24.22 11.00
CA MET A 726 -17.07 23.72 11.02
C MET A 726 -16.62 23.11 12.37
N PRO A 727 -16.98 23.66 13.55
CA PRO A 727 -16.68 23.02 14.82
C PRO A 727 -17.28 21.62 14.94
N ARG A 728 -18.51 21.42 14.45
CA ARG A 728 -19.19 20.12 14.46
C ARG A 728 -18.53 19.13 13.50
N VAL A 729 -18.09 19.58 12.32
CA VAL A 729 -17.30 18.77 11.38
C VAL A 729 -16.04 18.25 12.07
N ARG A 730 -15.28 19.14 12.73
CA ARG A 730 -14.05 18.76 13.44
C ARG A 730 -14.32 17.80 14.59
N GLU A 731 -15.36 18.06 15.38
CA GLU A 731 -15.77 17.17 16.47
C GLU A 731 -16.09 15.76 15.96
N LEU A 732 -16.84 15.63 14.87
CA LEU A 732 -17.15 14.34 14.27
C LEU A 732 -15.91 13.64 13.73
N GLN A 733 -15.02 14.37 13.04
CA GLN A 733 -13.74 13.86 12.55
C GLN A 733 -12.87 13.32 13.71
N ASP A 734 -12.76 14.06 14.80
CA ASP A 734 -12.00 13.67 15.98
C ASP A 734 -12.63 12.46 16.69
N ARG A 735 -13.97 12.42 16.78
CA ARG A 735 -14.69 11.27 17.36
C ARG A 735 -14.53 10.00 16.54
N ILE A 736 -14.54 10.08 15.22
CA ILE A 736 -14.30 8.94 14.32
C ILE A 736 -12.85 8.47 14.46
N ALA A 737 -11.90 9.41 14.41
CA ALA A 737 -10.48 9.16 14.58
C ALA A 737 -10.13 8.47 15.91
N GLY A 738 -10.86 8.80 16.98
CA GLY A 738 -10.67 8.23 18.31
C GLY A 738 -11.32 6.86 18.53
N GLN A 739 -12.10 6.32 17.59
CA GLN A 739 -12.82 5.05 17.81
C GLN A 739 -11.88 3.87 18.03
N THR A 740 -10.77 3.82 17.29
CA THR A 740 -9.79 2.74 17.47
C THR A 740 -9.09 2.84 18.83
N ASP A 741 -8.79 4.05 19.30
CA ASP A 741 -8.24 4.27 20.64
C ASP A 741 -9.25 3.95 21.75
N ILE A 742 -10.54 4.25 21.54
CA ILE A 742 -11.63 3.87 22.46
C ILE A 742 -11.72 2.35 22.57
N LEU A 743 -11.67 1.63 21.46
CA LEU A 743 -11.67 0.17 21.46
C LEU A 743 -10.43 -0.39 22.18
N ALA A 744 -9.24 0.16 21.92
CA ALA A 744 -8.00 -0.22 22.60
C ALA A 744 -8.13 -0.05 24.12
N ALA A 745 -8.66 1.10 24.57
CA ALA A 745 -8.90 1.38 25.98
C ALA A 745 -9.94 0.43 26.60
N GLN A 746 -11.04 0.15 25.91
CA GLN A 746 -12.06 -0.80 26.38
C GLN A 746 -11.50 -2.23 26.52
N LEU A 747 -10.69 -2.68 25.56
CA LEU A 747 -10.02 -3.98 25.66
C LEU A 747 -9.07 -4.02 26.85
N ARG A 748 -8.25 -2.98 27.06
CA ARG A 748 -7.29 -2.90 28.18
C ARG A 748 -7.98 -2.80 29.53
N ASP A 749 -8.88 -1.85 29.69
CA ASP A 749 -9.37 -1.43 31.00
C ASP A 749 -10.58 -2.25 31.46
N GLN A 750 -11.39 -2.76 30.53
CA GLN A 750 -12.63 -3.47 30.85
C GLN A 750 -12.56 -4.97 30.53
N ALA A 751 -12.13 -5.34 29.33
CA ALA A 751 -12.05 -6.76 28.97
C ALA A 751 -10.87 -7.48 29.66
N PHE A 752 -9.70 -6.84 29.69
CA PHE A 752 -8.44 -7.45 30.10
C PHE A 752 -7.63 -6.60 31.09
N PRO A 753 -8.23 -6.17 32.22
CA PRO A 753 -7.57 -5.30 33.19
C PRO A 753 -6.29 -5.95 33.74
N GLY A 754 -5.16 -5.25 33.62
CA GLY A 754 -3.85 -5.70 34.09
C GLY A 754 -3.16 -6.76 33.20
N LEU A 755 -3.83 -7.27 32.17
CA LEU A 755 -3.28 -8.26 31.24
C LEU A 755 -2.77 -7.62 29.94
N ILE A 756 -3.19 -6.39 29.65
CA ILE A 756 -2.68 -5.55 28.57
C ILE A 756 -1.94 -4.38 29.22
N ALA A 757 -0.66 -4.23 28.90
CA ALA A 757 0.16 -3.18 29.47
C ALA A 757 -0.17 -1.79 28.88
N GLU A 758 0.19 -0.72 29.58
CA GLU A 758 -0.05 0.64 29.07
C GLU A 758 0.80 0.95 27.83
N PRO A 759 0.29 1.72 26.84
CA PRO A 759 1.08 2.16 25.70
C PRO A 759 2.39 2.84 26.15
N GLY A 760 3.54 2.40 25.60
CA GLY A 760 4.86 2.90 25.99
C GLY A 760 5.58 2.02 27.02
N SER A 761 4.87 1.17 27.77
CA SER A 761 5.43 0.29 28.83
C SER A 761 6.45 -0.73 28.33
N GLN A 762 6.54 -0.98 27.02
CA GLN A 762 7.63 -1.77 26.44
C GLN A 762 9.00 -1.20 26.77
N ILE A 763 9.11 0.10 27.08
CA ILE A 763 10.30 0.72 27.68
C ILE A 763 10.21 0.51 29.19
N ARG A 764 10.86 -0.56 29.66
CA ARG A 764 10.79 -1.01 31.05
C ARG A 764 11.54 -0.06 31.98
N SER A 765 12.75 0.32 31.57
CA SER A 765 13.62 1.21 32.33
C SER A 765 14.42 2.12 31.40
N LEU A 766 14.82 3.28 31.91
CA LEU A 766 15.66 4.22 31.22
C LEU A 766 16.51 4.98 32.25
N GLU A 767 17.81 5.06 31.98
CA GLU A 767 18.80 5.71 32.82
C GLU A 767 19.68 6.60 31.95
N MET A 768 19.91 7.84 32.38
CA MET A 768 20.82 8.77 31.69
C MET A 768 21.90 9.21 32.68
N VAL A 769 23.14 8.79 32.46
CA VAL A 769 24.30 9.14 33.30
C VAL A 769 25.37 9.76 32.42
N GLU A 770 25.69 11.04 32.68
CA GLU A 770 26.57 11.84 31.83
C GLU A 770 26.11 11.78 30.36
N ASN A 771 26.97 11.35 29.43
CA ASN A 771 26.62 11.17 28.02
C ASN A 771 26.12 9.75 27.70
N THR A 772 25.80 8.92 28.70
CA THR A 772 25.41 7.52 28.48
C THR A 772 23.92 7.35 28.74
N LEU A 773 23.19 6.92 27.72
CA LEU A 773 21.80 6.50 27.81
C LEU A 773 21.75 4.98 27.87
N ARG A 774 21.12 4.45 28.91
CA ARG A 774 20.75 3.05 29.01
C ARG A 774 19.24 2.94 28.97
N PHE A 775 18.71 2.06 28.15
CA PHE A 775 17.29 1.75 28.19
C PHE A 775 17.05 0.27 27.95
N GLU A 776 16.01 -0.25 28.57
CA GLU A 776 15.61 -1.64 28.46
C GLU A 776 14.27 -1.73 27.73
N VAL A 777 14.25 -2.50 26.63
CA VAL A 777 13.04 -2.72 25.84
C VAL A 777 12.60 -4.17 25.97
N GLY A 778 11.38 -4.39 26.42
CA GLY A 778 10.76 -5.70 26.49
C GLY A 778 10.58 -6.32 25.09
N ILE A 779 10.88 -7.60 24.98
CA ILE A 779 10.72 -8.40 23.74
C ILE A 779 9.87 -9.64 24.01
N ILE A 780 9.13 -10.06 22.97
CA ILE A 780 8.24 -11.22 23.06
C ILE A 780 9.04 -12.53 22.94
N ASP A 781 10.04 -12.55 22.06
CA ASP A 781 10.92 -13.69 21.82
C ASP A 781 12.36 -13.36 22.20
N PRO A 782 13.15 -14.35 22.66
CA PRO A 782 14.57 -14.14 22.92
C PRO A 782 15.32 -13.72 21.66
N ALA A 783 16.14 -12.67 21.78
CA ALA A 783 16.95 -12.15 20.69
C ALA A 783 18.19 -13.03 20.46
N PRO A 784 18.46 -13.48 19.21
CA PRO A 784 19.71 -14.16 18.86
C PRO A 784 20.93 -13.27 19.15
N SER A 785 22.04 -13.87 19.59
CA SER A 785 23.24 -13.11 19.94
C SER A 785 23.83 -12.32 18.77
N ASP A 786 23.75 -12.86 17.55
CA ASP A 786 24.21 -12.20 16.33
C ASP A 786 23.31 -11.03 15.92
N ALA A 787 22.01 -11.11 16.19
CA ALA A 787 21.06 -10.02 15.96
C ALA A 787 21.35 -8.82 16.89
N LEU A 788 21.70 -9.07 18.16
CA LEU A 788 22.07 -8.01 19.10
C LEU A 788 23.28 -7.21 18.60
N VAL A 789 24.29 -7.87 18.05
CA VAL A 789 25.46 -7.19 17.47
C VAL A 789 25.04 -6.27 16.32
N ARG A 790 24.22 -6.77 15.39
CA ARG A 790 23.74 -5.99 14.24
C ARG A 790 22.87 -4.80 14.64
N ILE A 791 22.07 -4.93 15.71
CA ILE A 791 21.31 -3.80 16.27
C ILE A 791 22.25 -2.72 16.82
N GLY A 792 23.29 -3.12 17.55
CA GLY A 792 24.32 -2.19 18.02
C GLY A 792 25.00 -1.46 16.85
N GLU A 793 25.42 -2.20 15.82
CA GLU A 793 26.03 -1.64 14.61
C GLU A 793 25.10 -0.66 13.87
N ALA A 794 23.79 -0.97 13.80
CA ALA A 794 22.81 -0.10 13.17
C ALA A 794 22.65 1.24 13.91
N LEU A 795 22.70 1.23 15.25
CA LEU A 795 22.61 2.46 16.04
C LEU A 795 23.93 3.25 16.05
N LEU A 796 25.07 2.56 15.93
CA LEU A 796 26.38 3.20 15.74
C LEU A 796 26.49 3.99 14.43
N ALA A 797 25.62 3.71 13.43
CA ALA A 797 25.59 4.46 12.19
C ALA A 797 25.15 5.93 12.39
N GLU A 798 24.58 6.27 13.55
CA GLU A 798 24.12 7.61 13.86
C GLU A 798 25.26 8.50 14.38
N PRO A 799 25.56 9.65 13.74
CA PRO A 799 26.75 10.46 14.05
C PRO A 799 26.85 10.98 15.49
N GLN A 800 25.72 10.99 16.20
CA GLN A 800 25.65 11.46 17.59
C GLN A 800 26.07 10.37 18.60
N ILE A 801 26.07 9.10 18.19
CA ILE A 801 26.36 7.93 19.02
C ILE A 801 27.81 7.50 18.78
N ARG A 802 28.59 7.49 19.86
CA ARG A 802 30.00 7.09 19.90
C ARG A 802 30.17 5.59 20.07
N GLU A 803 29.39 5.01 20.98
CA GLU A 803 29.41 3.60 21.37
C GLU A 803 27.96 3.12 21.48
N ALA A 804 27.64 1.94 20.95
CA ALA A 804 26.34 1.29 21.10
C ALA A 804 26.52 -0.21 21.35
N GLU A 805 26.01 -0.70 22.49
CA GLU A 805 26.08 -2.12 22.87
C GLU A 805 24.70 -2.66 23.27
N ALA A 806 24.23 -3.69 22.56
CA ALA A 806 22.99 -4.37 22.87
C ALA A 806 23.28 -5.69 23.59
N GLN A 807 22.61 -5.93 24.72
CA GLN A 807 22.77 -7.13 25.54
C GLN A 807 21.42 -7.80 25.76
N ALA A 808 21.44 -9.14 25.89
CA ALA A 808 20.24 -9.89 26.23
C ALA A 808 19.88 -9.69 27.71
N GLY A 809 18.64 -9.27 27.96
CA GLY A 809 18.00 -9.29 29.27
C GLY A 809 16.95 -10.41 29.37
N GLU A 810 16.26 -10.48 30.50
CA GLU A 810 15.15 -11.42 30.71
C GLU A 810 13.90 -10.95 29.94
N ASN A 811 13.63 -11.57 28.79
CA ASN A 811 12.61 -11.11 27.84
C ASN A 811 12.76 -9.61 27.51
N ALA A 812 13.99 -9.11 27.42
CA ALA A 812 14.29 -7.73 27.06
C ALA A 812 15.62 -7.61 26.31
N ILE A 813 15.81 -6.47 25.66
CA ILE A 813 17.11 -6.03 25.17
C ILE A 813 17.53 -4.82 26.00
N LEU A 814 18.70 -4.92 26.62
CA LEU A 814 19.34 -3.81 27.28
C LEU A 814 20.24 -3.09 26.27
N MET A 815 19.92 -1.83 26.00
CA MET A 815 20.69 -0.98 25.09
C MET A 815 21.52 0.01 25.91
N THR A 816 22.83 0.05 25.65
CA THR A 816 23.73 1.08 26.20
C THR A 816 24.28 1.92 25.06
N LEU A 817 23.98 3.22 25.07
CA LEU A 817 24.41 4.19 24.07
C LEU A 817 25.23 5.28 24.71
N ARG A 818 26.39 5.62 24.13
CA ARG A 818 27.20 6.75 24.57
C ARG A 818 27.19 7.82 23.51
N PHE A 819 26.75 9.02 23.87
CA PHE A 819 26.70 10.16 22.97
C PHE A 819 28.02 10.93 22.93
N ASN A 820 28.32 11.51 21.76
CA ASN A 820 29.46 12.41 21.59
C ASN A 820 29.32 13.68 22.46
N GLN A 821 28.11 14.24 22.50
CA GLN A 821 27.71 15.33 23.40
C GLN A 821 26.30 15.05 23.91
N LEU A 822 26.03 15.42 25.17
CA LEU A 822 24.69 15.38 25.75
C LEU A 822 23.70 16.14 24.84
N PRO A 823 22.55 15.55 24.52
CA PRO A 823 21.52 16.23 23.72
C PRO A 823 21.12 17.57 24.34
N GLY A 824 20.89 18.58 23.49
CA GLY A 824 20.65 19.96 23.90
C GLY A 824 19.37 20.18 24.70
N VAL A 825 19.18 21.42 25.14
CA VAL A 825 18.02 21.89 25.91
C VAL A 825 16.88 22.25 24.95
N SER A 826 15.65 21.83 25.26
CA SER A 826 14.46 22.18 24.46
C SER A 826 13.36 22.73 25.36
N ALA A 827 12.88 23.94 25.06
CA ALA A 827 11.72 24.50 25.78
C ALA A 827 10.44 23.70 25.50
N ASP A 828 10.32 23.15 24.29
CA ASP A 828 9.12 22.46 23.83
C ASP A 828 9.33 20.94 23.83
N PHE A 829 8.33 20.19 24.31
CA PHE A 829 8.21 18.75 24.10
C PHE A 829 6.98 18.49 23.23
N ASP A 830 7.21 18.38 21.92
CA ASP A 830 6.16 18.29 20.90
C ASP A 830 6.02 16.87 20.32
N LEU A 831 6.29 15.87 21.16
CA LEU A 831 6.20 14.45 20.78
C LEU A 831 4.97 13.83 21.44
N ASP A 832 3.89 13.73 20.68
CA ASP A 832 2.66 13.08 21.14
C ASP A 832 2.67 11.56 20.84
N GLU A 833 3.64 10.87 21.43
CA GLU A 833 3.71 9.40 21.36
C GLU A 833 3.77 8.79 22.76
N PRO A 834 3.05 7.70 23.02
CA PRO A 834 3.09 7.05 24.33
C PRO A 834 4.50 6.64 24.77
N ALA A 835 5.33 6.18 23.82
CA ALA A 835 6.73 5.87 24.10
C ALA A 835 7.55 7.12 24.44
N ALA A 836 7.29 8.26 23.79
CA ALA A 836 7.97 9.52 24.10
C ALA A 836 7.56 10.05 25.48
N HIS A 837 6.26 10.03 25.79
CA HIS A 837 5.73 10.37 27.11
C HIS A 837 6.30 9.46 28.20
N ARG A 838 6.43 8.15 27.94
CA ARG A 838 7.06 7.19 28.85
C ARG A 838 8.54 7.51 29.10
N VAL A 839 9.30 7.78 28.05
CA VAL A 839 10.71 8.20 28.15
C VAL A 839 10.85 9.46 28.99
N ARG A 840 10.00 10.46 28.75
CA ARG A 840 9.97 11.70 29.52
C ARG A 840 9.62 11.45 30.99
N ALA A 841 8.63 10.60 31.27
CA ALA A 841 8.26 10.24 32.63
C ALA A 841 9.42 9.54 33.38
N LEU A 842 10.07 8.57 32.75
CA LEU A 842 11.23 7.87 33.33
C LEU A 842 12.41 8.81 33.61
N LEU A 843 12.67 9.77 32.73
CA LEU A 843 13.68 10.80 32.97
C LEU A 843 13.28 11.77 34.09
N ALA A 844 12.00 12.13 34.21
CA ALA A 844 11.51 12.96 35.30
C ALA A 844 11.65 12.23 36.66
N GLU A 845 11.33 10.94 36.70
CA GLU A 845 11.55 10.06 37.87
C GLU A 845 13.04 9.97 38.25
N ALA A 846 13.93 10.02 37.25
CA ALA A 846 15.38 10.09 37.45
C ALA A 846 15.90 11.48 37.86
N GLY A 847 15.02 12.48 38.05
CA GLY A 847 15.36 13.81 38.58
C GLY A 847 15.70 14.87 37.54
N PHE A 848 15.40 14.66 36.26
CA PHE A 848 15.55 15.70 35.22
C PHE A 848 14.33 16.64 35.22
N GLU A 849 14.56 17.95 35.13
CA GLU A 849 13.49 18.98 35.13
C GLU A 849 13.67 20.02 34.02
N GLY A 850 12.58 20.75 33.73
CA GLY A 850 12.54 21.89 32.82
C GLY A 850 12.96 21.55 31.38
N ASP A 851 13.59 22.51 30.70
CA ASP A 851 13.95 22.38 29.29
C ASP A 851 14.99 21.28 29.02
N ARG A 852 15.77 20.89 30.04
CA ARG A 852 16.76 19.79 29.94
C ARG A 852 16.08 18.43 29.88
N LEU A 853 15.00 18.25 30.66
CA LEU A 853 14.16 17.05 30.60
C LEU A 853 13.61 16.85 29.19
N ASN A 854 13.01 17.90 28.63
CA ASN A 854 12.39 17.83 27.30
C ASN A 854 13.42 17.52 26.20
N GLY A 855 14.58 18.18 26.23
CA GLY A 855 15.66 17.93 25.28
C GLY A 855 16.23 16.51 25.34
N HIS A 856 16.48 15.99 26.55
CA HIS A 856 16.93 14.62 26.74
C HIS A 856 15.86 13.58 26.36
N ALA A 857 14.59 13.85 26.67
CA ALA A 857 13.49 12.95 26.33
C ALA A 857 13.32 12.81 24.81
N ILE A 858 13.42 13.91 24.05
CA ILE A 858 13.38 13.89 22.59
C ILE A 858 14.50 13.03 22.00
N ALA A 859 15.72 13.19 22.52
CA ALA A 859 16.88 12.45 22.03
C ALA A 859 16.83 10.96 22.39
N ALA A 860 16.44 10.64 23.61
CA ALA A 860 16.26 9.26 24.04
C ALA A 860 15.14 8.56 23.26
N PHE A 861 14.03 9.26 23.00
CA PHE A 861 12.96 8.75 22.14
C PHE A 861 13.44 8.51 20.70
N ARG A 862 14.26 9.40 20.13
CA ARG A 862 14.85 9.20 18.80
C ARG A 862 15.72 7.94 18.74
N ALA A 863 16.58 7.74 19.74
CA ALA A 863 17.41 6.54 19.84
C ALA A 863 16.56 5.26 19.99
N TYR A 864 15.50 5.32 20.78
CA TYR A 864 14.53 4.23 20.89
C TYR A 864 13.82 3.96 19.54
N SER A 865 13.45 4.99 18.78
CA SER A 865 12.83 4.84 17.47
C SER A 865 13.76 4.10 16.49
N GLN A 866 15.05 4.50 16.44
CA GLN A 866 16.08 3.82 15.65
C GLN A 866 16.30 2.37 16.09
N PHE A 867 16.32 2.12 17.41
CA PHE A 867 16.34 0.77 17.95
C PHE A 867 15.18 -0.08 17.42
N ASN A 868 13.96 0.46 17.38
CA ASN A 868 12.83 -0.32 16.84
C ASN A 868 12.98 -0.64 15.36
N VAL A 869 13.55 0.26 14.56
CA VAL A 869 13.83 -0.01 13.14
C VAL A 869 14.89 -1.10 13.00
N ALA A 870 15.96 -1.05 13.80
CA ALA A 870 17.02 -2.06 13.79
C ALA A 870 16.51 -3.42 14.28
N ALA A 871 15.76 -3.45 15.39
CA ALA A 871 15.13 -4.65 15.92
C ALA A 871 14.15 -5.28 14.91
N ALA A 872 13.38 -4.45 14.19
CA ALA A 872 12.49 -4.93 13.12
C ALA A 872 13.27 -5.55 11.95
N ALA A 873 14.39 -4.96 11.54
CA ALA A 873 15.26 -5.53 10.49
C ALA A 873 15.80 -6.91 10.90
N GLU A 874 16.08 -7.10 12.19
CA GLU A 874 16.47 -8.37 12.80
C GLU A 874 15.30 -9.29 13.17
N ARG A 875 14.06 -8.91 12.82
CA ARG A 875 12.82 -9.67 13.06
C ARG A 875 12.53 -9.92 14.54
N ILE A 876 12.96 -8.99 15.41
CA ILE A 876 12.70 -9.06 16.85
C ILE A 876 11.40 -8.32 17.17
N ARG A 877 10.52 -8.99 17.93
CA ARG A 877 9.25 -8.43 18.37
C ARG A 877 9.40 -7.74 19.71
N THR A 878 9.09 -6.45 19.75
CA THR A 878 9.00 -5.70 21.01
C THR A 878 7.62 -5.91 21.66
N GLU A 879 7.54 -5.81 22.98
CA GLU A 879 6.32 -5.98 23.78
C GLU A 879 5.35 -4.78 23.65
N ARG A 880 5.17 -4.26 22.43
CA ARG A 880 4.21 -3.18 22.17
C ARG A 880 2.79 -3.69 22.47
N PRO A 881 2.01 -3.01 23.34
CA PRO A 881 0.66 -3.46 23.67
C PRO A 881 -0.28 -3.51 22.47
N PHE A 882 -0.18 -2.52 21.58
CA PHE A 882 -0.98 -2.40 20.37
C PHE A 882 -0.08 -2.30 19.13
N PRO A 883 0.48 -3.43 18.62
CA PRO A 883 1.44 -3.41 17.53
C PRO A 883 0.82 -3.07 16.17
N SER A 884 -0.50 -3.22 16.01
CA SER A 884 -1.21 -2.81 14.80
C SER A 884 -2.64 -2.38 15.13
N GLN A 885 -3.11 -1.35 14.43
CA GLN A 885 -4.44 -0.77 14.54
C GLN A 885 -4.92 -0.40 13.14
N GLU A 886 -6.15 -0.77 12.81
CA GLU A 886 -6.75 -0.49 11.52
C GLU A 886 -8.20 -0.05 11.72
N HIS A 887 -8.61 0.94 10.94
CA HIS A 887 -9.97 1.45 10.89
C HIS A 887 -10.49 1.39 9.45
N PHE A 888 -11.67 0.81 9.27
CA PHE A 888 -12.36 0.69 8.00
C PHE A 888 -13.71 1.38 8.09
N SER A 889 -13.93 2.37 7.22
CA SER A 889 -15.20 3.09 7.18
C SER A 889 -16.36 2.19 6.74
N GLY A 890 -17.48 2.29 7.45
CA GLY A 890 -18.72 1.58 7.12
C GLY A 890 -19.34 2.03 5.80
N LEU A 891 -19.17 3.32 5.45
CA LEU A 891 -19.62 3.85 4.16
C LEU A 891 -18.95 3.11 2.99
N VAL A 892 -17.66 2.86 3.11
CA VAL A 892 -16.84 2.21 2.07
C VAL A 892 -17.08 0.72 2.06
N ALA A 893 -17.18 0.10 3.23
CA ALA A 893 -17.41 -1.33 3.39
C ALA A 893 -18.69 -1.78 2.64
N SER A 894 -19.76 -0.98 2.70
CA SER A 894 -20.99 -1.24 1.97
C SER A 894 -20.79 -1.24 0.44
N GLN A 895 -19.98 -0.33 -0.08
CA GLN A 895 -19.66 -0.23 -1.52
C GLN A 895 -18.74 -1.39 -1.94
N MET A 896 -17.76 -1.74 -1.12
CA MET A 896 -16.84 -2.85 -1.38
C MET A 896 -17.60 -4.18 -1.47
N LYS A 897 -18.63 -4.39 -0.63
CA LYS A 897 -19.50 -5.57 -0.68
C LYS A 897 -20.21 -5.68 -2.03
N ILE A 898 -20.76 -4.57 -2.54
CA ILE A 898 -21.42 -4.51 -3.85
C ILE A 898 -20.41 -4.76 -4.98
N GLN A 899 -19.23 -4.13 -4.92
CA GLN A 899 -18.17 -4.31 -5.92
C GLN A 899 -17.66 -5.76 -5.96
N ALA A 900 -17.48 -6.40 -4.80
CA ALA A 900 -17.10 -7.81 -4.70
C ALA A 900 -18.17 -8.72 -5.32
N ALA A 901 -19.45 -8.50 -5.02
CA ALA A 901 -20.55 -9.24 -5.62
C ALA A 901 -20.62 -9.04 -7.14
N LEU A 902 -20.41 -7.81 -7.61
CA LEU A 902 -20.35 -7.49 -9.03
C LEU A 902 -19.16 -8.17 -9.71
N ALA A 903 -17.97 -8.15 -9.10
CA ALA A 903 -16.80 -8.84 -9.63
C ALA A 903 -17.04 -10.34 -9.80
N LEU A 904 -17.68 -10.96 -8.80
CA LEU A 904 -18.07 -12.36 -8.84
C LEU A 904 -19.05 -12.64 -9.99
N ALA A 905 -20.11 -11.83 -10.12
CA ALA A 905 -21.10 -11.98 -11.18
C ALA A 905 -20.50 -11.78 -12.58
N VAL A 906 -19.64 -10.77 -12.75
CA VAL A 906 -18.92 -10.48 -14.00
C VAL A 906 -17.95 -11.61 -14.35
N ALA A 907 -17.25 -12.19 -13.37
CA ALA A 907 -16.37 -13.34 -13.59
C ALA A 907 -17.16 -14.58 -14.05
N LEU A 908 -18.26 -14.90 -13.36
CA LEU A 908 -19.13 -16.02 -13.75
C LEU A 908 -19.70 -15.82 -15.17
N LEU A 909 -20.17 -14.62 -15.49
CA LEU A 909 -20.68 -14.30 -16.83
C LEU A 909 -19.58 -14.36 -17.89
N GLY A 910 -18.41 -13.76 -17.62
CA GLY A 910 -17.28 -13.76 -18.55
C GLY A 910 -16.80 -15.17 -18.87
N ILE A 911 -16.77 -16.05 -17.87
CA ILE A 911 -16.43 -17.45 -18.06
C ILE A 911 -17.52 -18.20 -18.81
N LEU A 912 -18.80 -18.00 -18.48
CA LEU A 912 -19.90 -18.59 -19.25
C LEU A 912 -19.80 -18.23 -20.73
N LEU A 913 -19.56 -16.95 -21.04
CA LEU A 913 -19.39 -16.46 -22.41
C LEU A 913 -18.18 -17.10 -23.09
N TYR A 914 -17.05 -17.19 -22.38
CA TYR A 914 -15.85 -17.85 -22.90
C TYR A 914 -16.10 -19.33 -23.19
N VAL A 915 -16.67 -20.09 -22.24
CA VAL A 915 -16.95 -21.51 -22.42
C VAL A 915 -17.99 -21.74 -23.51
N ALA A 916 -19.03 -20.91 -23.60
CA ALA A 916 -20.06 -21.02 -24.65
C ALA A 916 -19.54 -20.63 -26.05
N ALA A 917 -18.53 -19.76 -26.14
CA ALA A 917 -17.87 -19.44 -27.40
C ALA A 917 -16.84 -20.52 -27.81
N ARG A 918 -16.13 -21.08 -26.83
CA ARG A 918 -15.07 -22.07 -27.05
C ARG A 918 -15.60 -23.50 -27.23
N PHE A 919 -16.67 -23.83 -26.52
CA PHE A 919 -17.35 -25.12 -26.50
C PHE A 919 -18.82 -24.94 -26.88
N GLU A 920 -19.51 -26.02 -27.21
CA GLU A 920 -20.96 -25.95 -27.42
C GLU A 920 -21.67 -25.52 -26.13
N PHE A 921 -22.81 -24.80 -26.28
CA PHE A 921 -23.60 -24.25 -25.18
C PHE A 921 -23.88 -25.26 -24.04
N ARG A 922 -24.07 -26.55 -24.36
CA ARG A 922 -24.27 -27.62 -23.38
C ARG A 922 -23.10 -27.80 -22.39
N TYR A 923 -21.85 -27.68 -22.85
CA TYR A 923 -20.67 -27.72 -22.00
C TYR A 923 -20.60 -26.46 -21.12
N GLY A 924 -21.00 -25.31 -21.66
CA GLY A 924 -21.18 -24.07 -20.88
C GLY A 924 -22.13 -24.24 -19.69
N VAL A 925 -23.29 -24.85 -19.90
CA VAL A 925 -24.27 -25.12 -18.83
C VAL A 925 -23.70 -26.10 -17.79
N GLY A 926 -23.01 -27.16 -18.21
CA GLY A 926 -22.35 -28.10 -17.30
C GLY A 926 -21.30 -27.43 -16.40
N ALA A 927 -20.43 -26.61 -16.99
CA ALA A 927 -19.41 -25.86 -16.25
C ALA A 927 -20.03 -24.86 -15.26
N VAL A 928 -21.04 -24.09 -15.69
CA VAL A 928 -21.71 -23.13 -14.80
C VAL A 928 -22.46 -23.83 -13.67
N THR A 929 -23.07 -24.99 -13.92
CA THR A 929 -23.72 -25.78 -12.86
C THR A 929 -22.72 -26.20 -11.78
N ALA A 930 -21.50 -26.59 -12.16
CA ALA A 930 -20.44 -26.88 -11.20
C ALA A 930 -20.01 -25.65 -10.41
N LEU A 931 -19.98 -24.46 -11.02
CA LEU A 931 -19.68 -23.21 -10.28
C LEU A 931 -20.80 -22.84 -9.29
N PHE A 932 -22.07 -23.02 -9.67
CA PHE A 932 -23.21 -22.87 -8.75
C PHE A 932 -23.26 -23.94 -7.65
N HIS A 933 -22.47 -25.00 -7.78
CA HIS A 933 -22.25 -25.99 -6.74
C HIS A 933 -21.10 -25.58 -5.82
N ASP A 934 -19.92 -25.26 -6.38
CA ASP A 934 -18.69 -25.07 -5.61
C ASP A 934 -18.75 -23.82 -4.72
N ILE A 935 -19.23 -22.70 -5.26
CA ILE A 935 -19.20 -21.40 -4.54
C ILE A 935 -20.14 -21.40 -3.33
N PRO A 936 -21.42 -21.78 -3.43
CA PRO A 936 -22.31 -21.79 -2.27
C PRO A 936 -21.87 -22.78 -1.19
N ILE A 937 -21.38 -23.97 -1.56
CA ILE A 937 -20.89 -24.95 -0.59
C ILE A 937 -19.63 -24.43 0.10
N THR A 938 -18.71 -23.81 -0.64
CA THR A 938 -17.50 -23.21 -0.06
C THR A 938 -17.88 -22.12 0.95
N ILE A 939 -18.77 -21.19 0.58
CA ILE A 939 -19.24 -20.13 1.49
C ILE A 939 -19.92 -20.74 2.73
N GLY A 940 -20.81 -21.71 2.56
CA GLY A 940 -21.49 -22.38 3.67
C GLY A 940 -20.54 -23.08 4.62
N LEU A 941 -19.52 -23.77 4.09
CA LEU A 941 -18.48 -24.42 4.90
C LEU A 941 -17.60 -23.41 5.63
N LEU A 942 -17.26 -22.28 5.01
CA LEU A 942 -16.50 -21.23 5.68
C LEU A 942 -17.26 -20.67 6.89
N VAL A 943 -18.53 -20.34 6.70
CA VAL A 943 -19.38 -19.84 7.80
C VAL A 943 -19.55 -20.90 8.89
N PHE A 944 -19.77 -22.15 8.51
CA PHE A 944 -19.84 -23.27 9.46
C PHE A 944 -18.55 -23.43 10.28
N LEU A 945 -17.39 -23.16 9.69
CA LEU A 945 -16.09 -23.18 10.35
C LEU A 945 -15.79 -21.89 11.13
N GLY A 946 -16.72 -20.94 11.19
CA GLY A 946 -16.56 -19.65 11.89
C GLY A 946 -15.65 -18.66 11.15
N VAL A 947 -15.39 -18.88 9.86
CA VAL A 947 -14.56 -18.00 9.03
C VAL A 947 -15.43 -16.91 8.43
N ARG A 948 -15.13 -15.66 8.77
CA ARG A 948 -15.82 -14.50 8.19
C ARG A 948 -15.32 -14.23 6.77
N ILE A 949 -16.23 -13.79 5.91
CA ILE A 949 -15.94 -13.43 4.53
C ILE A 949 -15.29 -12.05 4.54
N ASP A 950 -14.00 -12.01 4.18
CA ASP A 950 -13.22 -10.79 3.99
C ASP A 950 -12.84 -10.63 2.50
N LEU A 951 -12.09 -9.57 2.17
CA LEU A 951 -11.64 -9.31 0.80
C LEU A 951 -10.73 -10.42 0.26
N THR A 952 -9.95 -11.06 1.12
CA THR A 952 -9.08 -12.17 0.74
C THR A 952 -9.89 -13.42 0.40
N VAL A 953 -10.94 -13.73 1.16
CA VAL A 953 -11.89 -14.82 0.87
C VAL A 953 -12.54 -14.59 -0.50
N VAL A 954 -12.96 -13.37 -0.83
CA VAL A 954 -13.51 -13.06 -2.17
C VAL A 954 -12.47 -13.31 -3.27
N ALA A 955 -11.22 -12.90 -3.07
CA ALA A 955 -10.15 -13.19 -4.02
C ALA A 955 -9.90 -14.70 -4.19
N ALA A 956 -9.96 -15.47 -3.09
CA ALA A 956 -9.86 -16.92 -3.13
C ALA A 956 -11.05 -17.56 -3.88
N LEU A 957 -12.28 -17.10 -3.64
CA LEU A 957 -13.47 -17.55 -4.37
C LEU A 957 -13.34 -17.31 -5.88
N LEU A 958 -12.92 -16.11 -6.28
CA LEU A 958 -12.66 -15.79 -7.70
C LEU A 958 -11.56 -16.67 -8.31
N THR A 959 -10.55 -17.02 -7.52
CA THR A 959 -9.47 -17.94 -7.95
C THR A 959 -9.99 -19.38 -8.10
N ILE A 960 -10.85 -19.84 -7.19
CA ILE A 960 -11.50 -21.17 -7.26
C ILE A 960 -12.33 -21.30 -8.52
N ILE A 961 -13.02 -20.24 -8.95
CA ILE A 961 -13.79 -20.26 -10.20
C ILE A 961 -12.89 -20.59 -11.40
N GLY A 962 -11.71 -19.97 -11.48
CA GLY A 962 -10.72 -20.29 -12.53
C GLY A 962 -10.25 -21.74 -12.44
N TYR A 963 -9.90 -22.19 -11.24
CA TYR A 963 -9.32 -23.52 -11.03
C TYR A 963 -10.32 -24.67 -11.16
N SER A 964 -11.52 -24.59 -10.57
CA SER A 964 -12.57 -25.60 -10.70
C SER A 964 -12.92 -25.84 -12.18
N LEU A 965 -12.88 -24.76 -12.96
CA LEU A 965 -13.17 -24.83 -14.37
C LEU A 965 -12.01 -25.40 -15.21
N ASN A 966 -10.77 -25.30 -14.73
CA ASN A 966 -9.60 -25.91 -15.37
C ASN A 966 -9.80 -27.44 -15.51
N ASP A 967 -10.08 -28.15 -14.41
CA ASP A 967 -10.33 -29.60 -14.46
C ASP A 967 -11.58 -29.93 -15.29
N THR A 968 -12.63 -29.12 -15.20
CA THR A 968 -13.87 -29.31 -15.97
C THR A 968 -13.62 -29.21 -17.48
N ILE A 969 -12.89 -28.20 -17.95
CA ILE A 969 -12.52 -28.02 -19.36
C ILE A 969 -11.74 -29.22 -19.88
N VAL A 970 -10.83 -29.75 -19.07
CA VAL A 970 -9.98 -30.89 -19.42
C VAL A 970 -10.80 -32.16 -19.61
N VAL A 971 -11.71 -32.43 -18.68
CA VAL A 971 -12.60 -33.58 -18.79
C VAL A 971 -13.53 -33.42 -19.99
N PHE A 972 -14.02 -32.21 -20.27
CA PHE A 972 -14.88 -31.93 -21.42
C PHE A 972 -14.15 -32.12 -22.76
N ASP A 973 -12.91 -31.64 -22.87
CA ASP A 973 -12.09 -31.86 -24.06
C ASP A 973 -11.88 -33.36 -24.29
N ARG A 974 -11.62 -34.12 -23.21
CA ARG A 974 -11.50 -35.58 -23.30
C ARG A 974 -12.81 -36.27 -23.69
N ILE A 975 -13.96 -35.82 -23.17
CA ILE A 975 -15.28 -36.33 -23.56
C ILE A 975 -15.50 -36.15 -25.07
N ARG A 976 -15.13 -35.00 -25.63
CA ARG A 976 -15.22 -34.73 -27.08
C ARG A 976 -14.29 -35.64 -27.87
N GLU A 977 -13.04 -35.78 -27.45
CA GLU A 977 -12.04 -36.65 -28.08
C GLU A 977 -12.52 -38.11 -28.07
N VAL A 978 -12.96 -38.63 -26.93
CA VAL A 978 -13.47 -40.01 -26.79
C VAL A 978 -14.72 -40.23 -27.63
N ARG A 979 -15.66 -39.27 -27.65
CA ARG A 979 -16.87 -39.34 -28.49
C ARG A 979 -16.53 -39.40 -29.98
N LYS A 980 -15.54 -38.63 -30.43
CA LYS A 980 -15.09 -38.60 -31.83
C LYS A 980 -14.40 -39.90 -32.23
N LEU A 981 -13.56 -40.45 -31.34
CA LEU A 981 -12.81 -41.68 -31.59
C LEU A 981 -13.62 -42.97 -31.42
N ASN A 982 -14.72 -42.92 -30.66
CA ASN A 982 -15.56 -44.08 -30.32
C ASN A 982 -17.05 -43.74 -30.55
N PRO A 983 -17.49 -43.51 -31.80
CA PRO A 983 -18.85 -43.06 -32.12
C PRO A 983 -19.96 -44.04 -31.72
N GLU A 984 -19.61 -45.30 -31.47
CA GLU A 984 -20.50 -46.37 -31.01
C GLU A 984 -20.83 -46.32 -29.51
N LEU A 985 -20.05 -45.60 -28.70
CA LEU A 985 -20.27 -45.53 -27.26
C LEU A 985 -21.44 -44.61 -26.92
N THR A 986 -22.27 -45.03 -25.95
CA THR A 986 -23.28 -44.15 -25.37
C THR A 986 -22.62 -42.98 -24.64
N MET A 987 -23.29 -41.84 -24.55
CA MET A 987 -22.76 -40.67 -23.81
C MET A 987 -22.33 -41.02 -22.38
N ALA A 988 -23.06 -41.92 -21.71
CA ALA A 988 -22.70 -42.39 -20.37
C ALA A 988 -21.35 -43.13 -20.35
N GLN A 989 -21.12 -44.03 -21.32
CA GLN A 989 -19.85 -44.75 -21.45
C GLN A 989 -18.70 -43.83 -21.89
N VAL A 990 -18.98 -42.86 -22.75
CA VAL A 990 -18.01 -41.83 -23.15
C VAL A 990 -17.55 -41.04 -21.92
N ILE A 991 -18.49 -40.58 -21.08
CA ILE A 991 -18.17 -39.85 -19.85
C ILE A 991 -17.34 -40.71 -18.89
N ASP A 992 -17.78 -41.93 -18.59
CA ASP A 992 -17.05 -42.83 -17.68
C ASP A 992 -15.62 -43.09 -18.17
N LYS A 993 -15.45 -43.34 -19.47
CA LYS A 993 -14.13 -43.59 -20.11
C LYS A 993 -13.27 -42.32 -20.11
N ALA A 994 -13.84 -41.16 -20.42
CA ALA A 994 -13.11 -39.90 -20.46
C ALA A 994 -12.61 -39.50 -19.07
N ILE A 995 -13.44 -39.62 -18.03
CA ILE A 995 -13.05 -39.37 -16.64
C ILE A 995 -11.93 -40.33 -16.23
N ALA A 996 -12.10 -41.64 -16.44
CA ALA A 996 -11.09 -42.63 -16.05
C ALA A 996 -9.70 -42.34 -16.64
N GLN A 997 -9.65 -41.85 -17.89
CA GLN A 997 -8.42 -41.50 -18.60
C GLN A 997 -7.77 -40.20 -18.12
N THR A 998 -8.53 -39.27 -17.55
CA THR A 998 -8.00 -38.00 -17.02
C THR A 998 -7.64 -38.07 -15.53
N MET A 999 -8.02 -39.12 -14.80
CA MET A 999 -7.82 -39.21 -13.35
C MET A 999 -6.36 -39.02 -12.90
N SER A 1000 -5.38 -39.65 -13.56
CA SER A 1000 -3.96 -39.47 -13.22
C SER A 1000 -3.56 -38.00 -13.25
N ARG A 1001 -4.02 -37.27 -14.29
CA ARG A 1001 -3.78 -35.84 -14.44
C ARG A 1001 -4.46 -35.04 -13.33
N THR A 1002 -5.77 -35.22 -13.16
CA THR A 1002 -6.59 -34.51 -12.17
C THR A 1002 -6.08 -34.71 -10.74
N VAL A 1003 -5.68 -35.93 -10.39
CA VAL A 1003 -5.10 -36.23 -9.08
C VAL A 1003 -3.77 -35.51 -8.90
N MET A 1004 -2.90 -35.50 -9.91
CA MET A 1004 -1.59 -34.87 -9.78
C MET A 1004 -1.66 -33.34 -9.72
N THR A 1005 -2.46 -32.70 -10.58
CA THR A 1005 -2.66 -31.24 -10.56
C THR A 1005 -3.24 -30.78 -9.23
N THR A 1006 -4.30 -31.46 -8.76
CA THR A 1006 -4.93 -31.13 -7.49
C THR A 1006 -4.01 -31.42 -6.31
N LEU A 1007 -3.28 -32.54 -6.30
CA LEU A 1007 -2.33 -32.84 -5.22
C LEU A 1007 -1.21 -31.81 -5.13
N THR A 1008 -0.61 -31.40 -6.24
CA THR A 1008 0.48 -30.40 -6.24
C THR A 1008 -0.03 -29.05 -5.77
N THR A 1009 -1.14 -28.57 -6.31
CA THR A 1009 -1.71 -27.27 -5.93
C THR A 1009 -2.21 -27.27 -4.49
N LEU A 1010 -2.96 -28.31 -4.09
CA LEU A 1010 -3.44 -28.46 -2.72
C LEU A 1010 -2.30 -28.51 -1.72
N SER A 1011 -1.21 -29.22 -2.01
CA SER A 1011 -0.04 -29.28 -1.13
C SER A 1011 0.59 -27.91 -0.90
N VAL A 1012 0.70 -27.09 -1.94
CA VAL A 1012 1.21 -25.71 -1.84
C VAL A 1012 0.27 -24.84 -1.01
N VAL A 1013 -1.05 -24.95 -1.23
CA VAL A 1013 -2.03 -24.17 -0.46
C VAL A 1013 -2.07 -24.62 1.01
N VAL A 1014 -1.90 -25.92 1.30
CA VAL A 1014 -1.79 -26.43 2.68
C VAL A 1014 -0.54 -25.88 3.36
N ILE A 1015 0.61 -25.83 2.68
CA ILE A 1015 1.80 -25.16 3.20
C ILE A 1015 1.50 -23.68 3.49
N LEU A 1016 0.81 -22.99 2.59
CA LEU A 1016 0.41 -21.60 2.80
C LEU A 1016 -0.54 -21.42 4.00
N PHE A 1017 -1.49 -22.33 4.19
CA PHE A 1017 -2.40 -22.34 5.34
C PHE A 1017 -1.67 -22.51 6.66
N VAL A 1018 -0.63 -23.33 6.64
CA VAL A 1018 0.16 -23.69 7.82
C VAL A 1018 1.23 -22.63 8.15
N PHE A 1019 1.94 -22.11 7.13
CA PHE A 1019 3.10 -21.23 7.31
C PHE A 1019 2.86 -19.77 6.92
N GLY A 1020 1.80 -19.45 6.18
CA GLY A 1020 1.59 -18.13 5.58
C GLY A 1020 1.17 -17.03 6.55
N GLY A 1021 0.77 -17.38 7.77
CA GLY A 1021 0.29 -16.43 8.79
C GLY A 1021 -1.18 -16.04 8.61
N ASP A 1022 -1.68 -15.17 9.48
CA ASP A 1022 -3.12 -14.92 9.60
C ASP A 1022 -3.73 -14.24 8.38
N GLY A 1023 -3.00 -13.28 7.79
CA GLY A 1023 -3.50 -12.54 6.62
C GLY A 1023 -3.76 -13.38 5.37
N VAL A 1024 -3.30 -14.64 5.32
CA VAL A 1024 -3.59 -15.58 4.23
C VAL A 1024 -4.31 -16.85 4.69
N ARG A 1025 -4.64 -17.00 5.98
CA ARG A 1025 -5.21 -18.25 6.50
C ARG A 1025 -6.63 -18.47 6.00
N ALA A 1026 -7.49 -17.45 6.06
CA ALA A 1026 -8.86 -17.52 5.52
C ALA A 1026 -8.83 -17.73 4.00
N PHE A 1027 -7.96 -17.01 3.30
CA PHE A 1027 -7.69 -17.18 1.86
C PHE A 1027 -7.31 -18.63 1.50
N SER A 1028 -6.30 -19.19 2.16
CA SER A 1028 -5.79 -20.54 1.86
C SER A 1028 -6.76 -21.64 2.27
N LEU A 1029 -7.50 -21.51 3.38
CA LEU A 1029 -8.56 -22.44 3.74
C LEU A 1029 -9.69 -22.45 2.70
N THR A 1030 -10.08 -21.27 2.23
CA THR A 1030 -11.06 -21.12 1.14
C THR A 1030 -10.59 -21.87 -0.09
N LEU A 1031 -9.33 -21.68 -0.51
CA LEU A 1031 -8.74 -22.41 -1.62
C LEU A 1031 -8.71 -23.93 -1.36
N ILE A 1032 -8.34 -24.41 -0.17
CA ILE A 1032 -8.33 -25.85 0.16
C ILE A 1032 -9.71 -26.46 -0.08
N ILE A 1033 -10.75 -25.85 0.48
CA ILE A 1033 -12.14 -26.31 0.33
C ILE A 1033 -12.54 -26.27 -1.15
N GLY A 1034 -12.29 -25.15 -1.83
CA GLY A 1034 -12.67 -24.96 -3.22
C GLY A 1034 -11.95 -25.88 -4.20
N LEU A 1035 -10.66 -26.15 -4.00
CA LEU A 1035 -9.87 -27.08 -4.83
C LEU A 1035 -10.42 -28.51 -4.71
N ILE A 1036 -10.72 -28.96 -3.49
CA ILE A 1036 -11.30 -30.29 -3.24
C ILE A 1036 -12.69 -30.38 -3.88
N LEU A 1037 -13.54 -29.36 -3.68
CA LEU A 1037 -14.89 -29.32 -4.25
C LEU A 1037 -14.87 -29.23 -5.78
N GLY A 1038 -13.98 -28.44 -6.37
CA GLY A 1038 -13.85 -28.30 -7.82
C GLY A 1038 -13.42 -29.60 -8.51
N THR A 1039 -12.47 -30.33 -7.93
CA THR A 1039 -12.12 -31.66 -8.45
C THR A 1039 -13.29 -32.64 -8.29
N TYR A 1040 -14.01 -32.61 -7.18
CA TYR A 1040 -15.22 -33.42 -7.02
C TYR A 1040 -16.32 -33.05 -8.04
N SER A 1041 -16.56 -31.75 -8.25
CA SER A 1041 -17.66 -31.26 -9.07
C SER A 1041 -17.40 -31.47 -10.56
N SER A 1042 -16.17 -31.32 -11.04
CA SER A 1042 -15.81 -31.63 -12.43
C SER A 1042 -16.12 -33.09 -12.82
N ILE A 1043 -15.87 -34.02 -11.88
CA ILE A 1043 -16.09 -35.47 -12.06
C ILE A 1043 -17.57 -35.85 -11.89
N PHE A 1044 -18.19 -35.46 -10.78
CA PHE A 1044 -19.50 -35.99 -10.37
C PHE A 1044 -20.67 -35.05 -10.65
N ILE A 1045 -20.43 -33.78 -10.98
CA ILE A 1045 -21.46 -32.78 -11.23
C ILE A 1045 -21.45 -32.32 -12.69
N ALA A 1046 -20.37 -31.68 -13.15
CA ALA A 1046 -20.26 -31.07 -14.48
C ALA A 1046 -20.44 -32.11 -15.60
N SER A 1047 -19.70 -33.22 -15.51
CA SER A 1047 -19.68 -34.25 -16.57
C SER A 1047 -21.03 -34.98 -16.69
N PRO A 1048 -21.67 -35.45 -15.59
CA PRO A 1048 -22.99 -36.08 -15.69
C PRO A 1048 -24.13 -35.14 -16.10
N VAL A 1049 -24.03 -33.83 -15.88
CA VAL A 1049 -25.03 -32.85 -16.34
C VAL A 1049 -25.20 -32.90 -17.87
N LEU A 1050 -24.13 -33.20 -18.60
CA LEU A 1050 -24.17 -33.32 -20.07
C LEU A 1050 -25.14 -34.41 -20.55
N LEU A 1051 -25.42 -35.44 -19.75
CA LEU A 1051 -26.37 -36.50 -20.10
C LEU A 1051 -27.80 -36.00 -20.24
N PHE A 1052 -28.18 -34.98 -19.47
CA PHE A 1052 -29.52 -34.39 -19.52
C PHE A 1052 -29.69 -33.42 -20.69
N LEU A 1053 -28.58 -32.98 -21.27
CA LEU A 1053 -28.54 -32.02 -22.38
C LEU A 1053 -28.24 -32.70 -23.73
N ASP A 1054 -27.85 -33.97 -23.73
CA ASP A 1054 -27.62 -34.73 -24.95
C ASP A 1054 -28.97 -35.05 -25.62
N ARG A 1055 -29.15 -34.57 -26.86
CA ARG A 1055 -30.32 -34.93 -27.67
C ARG A 1055 -30.10 -36.34 -28.23
N PRO A 1056 -31.12 -37.24 -28.18
CA PRO A 1056 -31.00 -38.52 -28.84
C PRO A 1056 -30.77 -38.29 -30.34
N ALA A 1057 -29.70 -38.88 -30.88
CA ALA A 1057 -29.42 -38.83 -32.31
C ALA A 1057 -30.63 -39.40 -33.07
N LYS A 1058 -31.18 -38.63 -34.03
CA LYS A 1058 -32.13 -39.19 -34.98
C LYS A 1058 -31.38 -40.22 -35.83
N PRO A 1059 -31.95 -41.42 -36.06
CA PRO A 1059 -31.29 -42.41 -36.91
C PRO A 1059 -31.14 -41.85 -38.33
N GLY A 1060 -29.91 -41.60 -38.77
CA GLY A 1060 -29.58 -41.31 -40.18
C GLY A 1060 -28.98 -39.94 -40.53
N GLU A 1061 -28.71 -39.03 -39.58
CA GLU A 1061 -28.01 -37.77 -39.88
C GLU A 1061 -26.50 -37.91 -39.65
N THR A 1062 -25.70 -37.75 -40.71
CA THR A 1062 -24.25 -37.51 -40.60
C THR A 1062 -24.00 -36.14 -39.96
N PRO A 1063 -22.98 -35.98 -39.11
CA PRO A 1063 -22.70 -34.69 -38.47
C PRO A 1063 -22.24 -33.68 -39.53
N GLU A 1064 -23.04 -32.64 -39.78
CA GLU A 1064 -22.61 -31.47 -40.53
C GLU A 1064 -21.79 -30.54 -39.62
N GLY A 1065 -20.59 -30.18 -40.08
CA GLY A 1065 -19.89 -28.96 -39.66
C GLY A 1065 -18.88 -29.11 -38.53
N GLU A 1066 -17.74 -29.76 -38.79
CA GLU A 1066 -16.45 -29.35 -38.21
C GLU A 1066 -15.41 -29.42 -39.35
N ASP A 1067 -14.73 -28.30 -39.62
CA ASP A 1067 -13.66 -28.20 -40.60
C ASP A 1067 -12.66 -29.35 -40.43
N GLU A 1068 -12.46 -30.13 -41.49
CA GLU A 1068 -11.48 -31.20 -41.56
C GLU A 1068 -10.06 -30.63 -41.44
N MET A 1069 -9.43 -30.82 -40.29
CA MET A 1069 -7.96 -30.81 -40.19
C MET A 1069 -7.43 -32.09 -40.88
N PRO A 1070 -6.41 -31.99 -41.75
CA PRO A 1070 -5.97 -33.11 -42.56
C PRO A 1070 -5.35 -34.20 -41.67
N VAL A 1071 -5.91 -35.41 -41.78
CA VAL A 1071 -5.35 -36.63 -41.19
C VAL A 1071 -4.14 -37.05 -42.02
N TYR A 1072 -2.93 -36.86 -41.49
CA TYR A 1072 -1.74 -37.47 -42.07
C TYR A 1072 -1.65 -38.93 -41.60
N GLY A 1073 -1.94 -39.86 -42.52
CA GLY A 1073 -1.64 -41.28 -42.34
C GLY A 1073 -0.13 -41.57 -42.53
N PRO A 1074 0.38 -42.68 -41.98
CA PRO A 1074 1.79 -43.01 -42.07
C PRO A 1074 2.13 -43.47 -43.50
N GLY A 1075 2.87 -42.65 -44.25
CA GLY A 1075 3.49 -43.06 -45.52
C GLY A 1075 3.32 -42.17 -46.75
N ALA A 1076 2.82 -40.93 -46.64
CA ALA A 1076 2.73 -40.04 -47.82
C ALA A 1076 4.09 -39.36 -48.10
N GLU A 1077 4.73 -39.72 -49.20
CA GLU A 1077 5.89 -39.02 -49.76
C GLU A 1077 5.51 -37.58 -50.13
N LEU A 1078 6.35 -36.63 -49.72
CA LEU A 1078 6.24 -35.21 -50.05
C LEU A 1078 6.54 -35.02 -51.54
N GLU A 1079 5.54 -34.72 -52.36
CA GLU A 1079 5.79 -34.02 -53.63
C GLU A 1079 6.11 -32.54 -53.36
N PRO A 1080 7.12 -31.96 -54.03
CA PRO A 1080 7.56 -30.61 -53.75
C PRO A 1080 6.69 -29.57 -54.47
N ARG A 1081 6.11 -28.64 -53.71
CA ARG A 1081 5.86 -27.26 -54.16
C ARG A 1081 6.04 -26.26 -53.03
#